data_AF-A0A5J9SZM4-F1
#
_entry.id   AF-A0A5J9SZM4-F1
#
_cell.length_a   1.000
_cell.length_b   1.000
_cell.length_c   1.000
_cell.angle_alpha   90.00
_cell.angle_beta   90.00
_cell.angle_gamma   90.00
#
_symmetry.space_group_name_H-M   'P 1'
#
loop_
_entity.id
_entity.type
_entity.pdbx_description
1 polymer ?
#
loop_
_entity_poly.entity_id
_entity_poly.type
_entity_poly.pdbx_seq_one_letter_code
_entity_poly.pdbx_strand_id
1 'polypeptide(L)'
;MQSLALTSPSLPAAGPTAATGHGRRFHRVRATAVNDEPKLNKYSARITEPKSQGASQAVLYGVGLTDADLRKPQVGISSVWYEGNTCNMHLLHLAEAVREGVREAGMVGFRFNTVGVSDAISMGTRGMCYSLQSRDLIADSIETVMGAQHYDANISIPGCDKNMPGTIMAMGRLNRPSIMIYGGTIKCYGEYVSGSITEEQRKNVVRNSCPGAGACGGMYTANTMASAIETMGMSLPYSSSTPAEDPLKIEECRLAGKYLLELLKMDLKPRDIITEKSLHNAMVIVMALGGSTNAVLHLIAIARSVGLHLTLDDFQKVSDQVPFLADLKPSGKYVMEDLHKIGGTPAVIHYLLEQGLLDGDCMTVTGKTLAENAKIFPPLSEGQQIIRPLDNPIKSTGHIQILYGNLAPEGSVAKITGKEGLFFSGPALVFEGEESMITAISENPSSFKGKVVVIRGEGPKGGPGMPEMLTPTSAIMGAGLGKECALLTDGRFSGGSHGFVVGHICPEAQEGGPIGLVQNGDKITIDVGKRVIDVDLTEEQLDERRRKWSSPAYKANRGALWKPTAYTTTPPPLSPGQSPRRSSSPQLLDRLAALPPPPPPPFRSLPRCRPYRLPARRTCSLHLTGLLAMATEPPPPATEKKKKAPLPKVVTLNKALKLAQTWVDKMSPTDPDEPNDKDFEGRPSRLGLGAKVATGVKRAAPTDPVERRLLGKVNAQKRRSMEEENKTAKEANEASDDDSGEPESRTSAFNKKRTLPSVTSKPSGKKAK
;
A
#
# COMPACT_ATOMS: atom_id res chain seq x y z
N MET A 1 -8.30 -43.41 60.15
CA MET A 1 -9.14 -44.64 60.11
C MET A 1 -9.85 -44.68 58.75
N GLN A 2 -9.53 -45.70 57.93
CA GLN A 2 -10.25 -46.34 56.79
C GLN A 2 -10.98 -45.44 55.76
N SER A 3 -10.70 -45.37 54.45
CA SER A 3 -10.40 -46.29 53.33
C SER A 3 -11.58 -47.08 52.71
N LEU A 4 -11.72 -46.91 51.37
CA LEU A 4 -11.96 -47.92 50.32
C LEU A 4 -13.39 -48.38 49.90
N ALA A 5 -13.55 -48.37 48.56
CA ALA A 5 -13.98 -49.46 47.65
C ALA A 5 -15.44 -49.63 47.16
N LEU A 6 -15.55 -49.60 45.81
CA LEU A 6 -16.26 -50.48 44.86
C LEU A 6 -17.34 -51.45 45.38
N THR A 7 -18.48 -51.56 44.68
CA THR A 7 -18.94 -52.77 43.94
C THR A 7 -20.33 -52.59 43.32
N SER A 8 -20.56 -53.29 42.20
CA SER A 8 -21.81 -53.42 41.43
C SER A 8 -22.83 -54.37 42.07
N PRO A 9 -24.09 -54.36 41.60
CA PRO A 9 -24.76 -55.64 41.30
C PRO A 9 -25.62 -55.62 40.02
N SER A 10 -25.99 -56.82 39.59
CA SER A 10 -26.53 -57.22 38.29
C SER A 10 -27.99 -57.72 38.34
N LEU A 11 -28.73 -57.45 37.24
CA LEU A 11 -29.82 -58.24 36.58
C LEU A 11 -31.19 -58.42 37.28
N PRO A 12 -32.31 -58.89 36.62
CA PRO A 12 -32.64 -59.12 35.18
C PRO A 12 -34.11 -58.75 34.74
N ALA A 13 -34.44 -58.83 33.43
CA ALA A 13 -35.72 -59.33 32.85
C ALA A 13 -35.61 -59.42 31.30
N ALA A 14 -35.59 -60.63 30.69
CA ALA A 14 -36.73 -61.33 30.02
C ALA A 14 -37.48 -60.46 28.98
N GLY A 15 -37.71 -60.81 27.71
CA GLY A 15 -37.63 -62.02 26.89
C GLY A 15 -38.45 -61.75 25.59
N PRO A 16 -38.35 -62.55 24.50
CA PRO A 16 -38.49 -62.06 23.11
C PRO A 16 -39.65 -62.68 22.30
N THR A 17 -40.08 -62.03 21.20
CA THR A 17 -40.73 -62.64 20.01
C THR A 17 -40.60 -61.72 18.78
N ALA A 18 -39.79 -62.10 17.76
CA ALA A 18 -40.18 -62.63 16.43
C ALA A 18 -40.62 -61.53 15.42
N ALA A 19 -40.20 -61.43 14.16
CA ALA A 19 -39.44 -62.28 13.24
C ALA A 19 -38.97 -61.47 12.00
N THR A 20 -37.95 -61.97 11.29
CA THR A 20 -37.62 -61.85 9.83
C THR A 20 -37.50 -60.44 9.22
N GLY A 21 -36.40 -59.97 8.61
CA GLY A 21 -35.22 -60.59 8.02
C GLY A 21 -34.95 -59.86 6.69
N HIS A 22 -33.73 -59.35 6.45
CA HIS A 22 -33.00 -59.25 5.16
C HIS A 22 -31.66 -58.53 5.41
N GLY A 23 -30.56 -59.19 5.02
CA GLY A 23 -29.21 -58.91 5.50
C GLY A 23 -28.51 -57.67 4.94
N ARG A 24 -27.49 -57.22 5.68
CA ARG A 24 -26.38 -56.43 5.14
C ARG A 24 -25.06 -56.99 5.66
N ARG A 25 -24.17 -57.33 4.71
CA ARG A 25 -22.78 -57.70 4.93
C ARG A 25 -22.08 -56.58 5.72
N PHE A 26 -21.44 -56.93 6.83
CA PHE A 26 -20.47 -56.05 7.48
C PHE A 26 -19.21 -56.00 6.62
N HIS A 27 -19.00 -54.88 5.92
CA HIS A 27 -17.68 -54.55 5.40
C HIS A 27 -16.81 -54.13 6.58
N ARG A 28 -15.80 -54.96 6.86
CA ARG A 28 -14.70 -54.66 7.79
C ARG A 28 -13.90 -53.49 7.20
N VAL A 29 -14.22 -52.26 7.60
CA VAL A 29 -13.41 -51.09 7.24
C VAL A 29 -12.09 -51.22 8.01
N ARG A 30 -11.02 -51.53 7.27
CA ARG A 30 -9.64 -51.35 7.74
C ARG A 30 -9.50 -49.84 7.99
N ALA A 31 -9.46 -49.44 9.26
CA ALA A 31 -8.99 -48.12 9.63
C ALA A 31 -7.48 -48.08 9.32
N THR A 32 -7.14 -47.63 8.11
CA THR A 32 -5.81 -47.07 7.86
C THR A 32 -5.78 -45.74 8.58
N ALA A 33 -5.00 -45.65 9.66
CA ALA A 33 -4.60 -44.37 10.22
C ALA A 33 -3.86 -43.61 9.12
N VAL A 34 -4.56 -42.70 8.45
CA VAL A 34 -3.92 -41.69 7.62
C VAL A 34 -3.36 -40.69 8.62
N ASN A 35 -2.04 -40.59 8.69
CA ASN A 35 -1.38 -39.45 9.30
C ASN A 35 -1.70 -38.23 8.40
N ASP A 36 -2.88 -37.62 8.60
CA ASP A 36 -3.32 -36.42 7.88
C ASP A 36 -2.58 -35.19 8.42
N GLU A 37 -1.26 -35.13 8.23
CA GLU A 37 -0.56 -33.86 8.37
C GLU A 37 -1.02 -32.91 7.26
N PRO A 38 -1.43 -31.67 7.58
CA PRO A 38 -1.94 -30.74 6.60
C PRO A 38 -0.87 -30.41 5.55
N LYS A 39 -1.22 -30.55 4.26
CA LYS A 39 -0.33 -30.21 3.16
C LYS A 39 0.01 -28.71 3.18
N LEU A 40 1.26 -28.38 3.48
CA LEU A 40 1.72 -26.99 3.58
C LEU A 40 1.97 -26.34 2.21
N ASN A 41 2.38 -27.12 1.21
CA ASN A 41 2.66 -26.65 -0.16
C ASN A 41 1.41 -26.68 -1.07
N LYS A 42 0.28 -26.14 -0.62
CA LYS A 42 -1.04 -26.25 -1.29
C LYS A 42 -1.04 -25.76 -2.74
N TYR A 43 -0.30 -24.70 -3.03
CA TYR A 43 -0.22 -24.06 -4.34
C TYR A 43 1.03 -24.52 -5.10
N SER A 44 2.19 -24.51 -4.46
CA SER A 44 3.46 -24.80 -5.14
C SER A 44 3.56 -26.27 -5.58
N ALA A 45 2.87 -27.19 -4.89
CA ALA A 45 2.67 -28.56 -5.35
C ALA A 45 2.20 -28.65 -6.81
N ARG A 46 1.44 -27.66 -7.29
CA ARG A 46 0.97 -27.61 -8.69
C ARG A 46 2.12 -27.63 -9.69
N ILE A 47 3.26 -27.06 -9.35
CA ILE A 47 4.44 -26.92 -10.20
C ILE A 47 5.62 -27.79 -9.74
N THR A 48 5.61 -28.30 -8.50
CA THR A 48 6.71 -29.12 -7.97
C THR A 48 6.46 -30.63 -8.00
N GLU A 49 5.21 -31.11 -7.97
CA GLU A 49 4.92 -32.55 -7.84
C GLU A 49 4.61 -33.28 -9.17
N PRO A 50 3.76 -32.76 -10.08
CA PRO A 50 3.35 -33.51 -11.26
C PRO A 50 4.51 -33.73 -12.23
N LYS A 51 4.68 -34.94 -12.76
CA LYS A 51 5.67 -35.25 -13.82
C LYS A 51 5.47 -34.39 -15.08
N SER A 52 4.24 -33.95 -15.34
CA SER A 52 3.92 -33.03 -16.46
C SER A 52 4.44 -31.60 -16.24
N GLN A 53 4.98 -31.29 -15.06
CA GLN A 53 5.60 -30.01 -14.71
C GLN A 53 7.13 -30.07 -14.68
N GLY A 54 7.73 -31.01 -15.42
CA GLY A 54 9.18 -31.13 -15.52
C GLY A 54 9.89 -29.83 -15.96
N ALA A 55 9.25 -29.01 -16.80
CA ALA A 55 9.80 -27.70 -17.17
C ALA A 55 9.86 -26.74 -15.98
N SER A 56 8.80 -26.68 -15.16
CA SER A 56 8.75 -25.87 -13.95
C SER A 56 9.80 -26.33 -12.93
N GLN A 57 9.88 -27.65 -12.70
CA GLN A 57 10.91 -28.26 -11.84
C GLN A 57 12.33 -27.93 -12.33
N ALA A 58 12.59 -28.03 -13.64
CA ALA A 58 13.89 -27.67 -14.23
C ALA A 58 14.30 -26.22 -13.96
N VAL A 59 13.37 -25.27 -14.07
CA VAL A 59 13.63 -23.86 -13.72
C VAL A 59 13.89 -23.70 -12.23
N LEU A 60 13.16 -24.43 -11.37
CA LEU A 60 13.37 -24.40 -9.92
C LEU A 60 14.74 -24.97 -9.53
N TYR A 61 15.22 -26.04 -10.16
CA TYR A 61 16.61 -26.49 -10.01
C TYR A 61 17.61 -25.44 -10.49
N GLY A 62 17.31 -24.76 -11.61
CA GLY A 62 18.15 -23.70 -12.16
C GLY A 62 18.36 -22.52 -11.21
N VAL A 63 17.37 -22.19 -10.38
CA VAL A 63 17.51 -21.16 -9.31
C VAL A 63 18.08 -21.72 -8.00
N GLY A 64 18.48 -22.99 -7.98
CA GLY A 64 19.25 -23.60 -6.89
C GLY A 64 18.46 -24.45 -5.90
N LEU A 65 17.21 -24.84 -6.18
CA LEU A 65 16.48 -25.77 -5.32
C LEU A 65 16.97 -27.20 -5.49
N THR A 66 16.83 -27.99 -4.43
CA THR A 66 17.06 -29.45 -4.44
C THR A 66 15.74 -30.22 -4.47
N ASP A 67 15.80 -31.54 -4.66
CA ASP A 67 14.63 -32.44 -4.55
C ASP A 67 13.90 -32.31 -3.21
N ALA A 68 14.65 -32.06 -2.13
CA ALA A 68 14.08 -31.84 -0.81
C ALA A 68 13.34 -30.51 -0.73
N ASP A 69 13.84 -29.46 -1.40
CA ASP A 69 13.21 -28.15 -1.41
C ASP A 69 11.91 -28.12 -2.21
N LEU A 70 11.79 -28.92 -3.27
CA LEU A 70 10.56 -29.02 -4.07
C LEU A 70 9.34 -29.51 -3.26
N ARG A 71 9.56 -30.12 -2.08
CA ARG A 71 8.51 -30.58 -1.17
C ARG A 71 8.11 -29.53 -0.12
N LYS A 72 8.89 -28.46 0.03
CA LYS A 72 8.65 -27.40 1.01
C LYS A 72 7.64 -26.38 0.46
N PRO A 73 6.89 -25.69 1.35
CA PRO A 73 6.12 -24.53 0.92
C PRO A 73 7.04 -23.41 0.41
N GLN A 74 6.58 -22.71 -0.61
CA GLN A 74 7.28 -21.59 -1.25
C GLN A 74 6.64 -20.26 -0.82
N VAL A 75 7.45 -19.37 -0.25
CA VAL A 75 7.03 -18.07 0.26
C VAL A 75 7.49 -16.98 -0.70
N GLY A 76 6.53 -16.22 -1.23
CA GLY A 76 6.81 -14.98 -1.93
C GLY A 76 7.17 -13.88 -0.94
N ILE A 77 8.37 -13.31 -1.06
CA ILE A 77 8.81 -12.18 -0.23
C ILE A 77 8.75 -10.93 -1.09
N SER A 78 7.69 -10.14 -0.94
CA SER A 78 7.36 -8.99 -1.78
C SER A 78 7.80 -7.67 -1.14
N SER A 79 9.02 -7.24 -1.42
CA SER A 79 9.51 -5.94 -0.99
C SER A 79 9.05 -4.82 -1.93
N VAL A 80 9.05 -3.58 -1.42
CA VAL A 80 8.83 -2.37 -2.22
C VAL A 80 10.09 -1.50 -2.17
N TRP A 81 11.26 -2.13 -2.33
CA TRP A 81 12.56 -1.47 -2.27
C TRP A 81 12.86 -0.67 -3.54
N TYR A 82 13.45 0.51 -3.35
CA TYR A 82 14.16 1.28 -4.36
C TYR A 82 15.00 2.36 -3.66
N GLU A 83 16.08 2.81 -4.31
CA GLU A 83 17.10 3.67 -3.67
C GLU A 83 16.64 5.12 -3.49
N GLY A 84 15.84 5.64 -4.42
CA GLY A 84 15.48 7.06 -4.51
C GLY A 84 14.49 7.57 -3.44
N ASN A 85 14.24 6.84 -2.36
CA ASN A 85 13.37 7.27 -1.28
C ASN A 85 13.82 6.72 0.07
N THR A 86 13.87 7.58 1.08
CA THR A 86 14.26 7.19 2.45
C THR A 86 13.33 6.14 3.04
N CYS A 87 12.04 6.17 2.69
CA CYS A 87 11.07 5.19 3.19
C CYS A 87 11.32 3.76 2.69
N ASN A 88 12.08 3.58 1.61
CA ASN A 88 12.18 2.31 0.90
C ASN A 88 13.62 1.81 0.72
N MET A 89 14.63 2.67 0.86
CA MET A 89 16.03 2.31 0.53
C MET A 89 16.61 1.15 1.36
N HIS A 90 16.10 0.93 2.57
CA HIS A 90 16.55 -0.14 3.48
C HIS A 90 15.80 -1.47 3.29
N LEU A 91 14.69 -1.50 2.54
CA LEU A 91 13.80 -2.66 2.48
C LEU A 91 14.45 -3.87 1.80
N LEU A 92 15.52 -3.70 1.02
CA LEU A 92 16.29 -4.80 0.45
C LEU A 92 16.98 -5.63 1.53
N HIS A 93 17.53 -4.95 2.54
CA HIS A 93 18.17 -5.59 3.68
C HIS A 93 17.14 -6.31 4.55
N LEU A 94 16.00 -5.66 4.81
CA LEU A 94 14.87 -6.30 5.50
C LEU A 94 14.40 -7.56 4.76
N ALA A 95 14.32 -7.51 3.43
CA ALA A 95 13.92 -8.66 2.61
C ALA A 95 14.90 -9.83 2.70
N GLU A 96 16.20 -9.57 2.87
CA GLU A 96 17.16 -10.66 3.12
C GLU A 96 16.98 -11.27 4.50
N ALA A 97 16.78 -10.46 5.55
CA ALA A 97 16.48 -10.96 6.90
C ALA A 97 15.19 -11.82 6.94
N VAL A 98 14.15 -11.41 6.20
CA VAL A 98 12.94 -12.24 6.03
C VAL A 98 13.26 -13.55 5.34
N ARG A 99 14.09 -13.52 4.29
CA ARG A 99 14.48 -14.73 3.55
C ARG A 99 15.27 -15.69 4.43
N GLU A 100 16.17 -15.19 5.28
CA GLU A 100 16.87 -15.98 6.29
C GLU A 100 15.86 -16.67 7.22
N GLY A 101 14.95 -15.91 7.82
CA GLY A 101 13.92 -16.45 8.73
C GLY A 101 12.99 -17.50 8.10
N VAL A 102 12.63 -17.31 6.83
CA VAL A 102 11.83 -18.28 6.06
C VAL A 102 12.61 -19.59 5.85
N ARG A 103 13.92 -19.51 5.57
CA ARG A 103 14.77 -20.71 5.40
C ARG A 103 14.99 -21.43 6.72
N GLU A 104 15.22 -20.70 7.80
CA GLU A 104 15.33 -21.24 9.17
C GLU A 104 14.06 -21.97 9.61
N ALA A 105 12.89 -21.50 9.18
CA ALA A 105 11.61 -22.16 9.40
C ALA A 105 11.37 -23.38 8.48
N GLY A 106 12.35 -23.80 7.67
CA GLY A 106 12.25 -24.99 6.83
C GLY A 106 11.42 -24.79 5.55
N MET A 107 11.27 -23.54 5.09
CA MET A 107 10.53 -23.18 3.88
C MET A 107 11.47 -22.61 2.79
N VAL A 108 10.96 -22.42 1.58
CA VAL A 108 11.71 -21.77 0.48
C VAL A 108 11.28 -20.31 0.36
N GLY A 109 12.21 -19.37 0.52
CA GLY A 109 11.95 -17.95 0.34
C GLY A 109 12.39 -17.44 -1.04
N PHE A 110 11.43 -17.01 -1.86
CA PHE A 110 11.67 -16.34 -3.14
C PHE A 110 11.36 -14.85 -3.04
N ARG A 111 12.41 -14.04 -3.00
CA ARG A 111 12.29 -12.59 -3.02
C ARG A 111 11.89 -12.12 -4.42
N PHE A 112 10.93 -11.21 -4.45
CA PHE A 112 10.65 -10.36 -5.61
C PHE A 112 10.33 -8.96 -5.12
N ASN A 113 10.37 -7.99 -6.03
CA ASN A 113 10.19 -6.59 -5.69
C ASN A 113 9.14 -5.96 -6.60
N THR A 114 8.33 -5.07 -6.06
CA THR A 114 7.41 -4.24 -6.83
C THR A 114 7.78 -2.76 -6.76
N VAL A 115 7.17 -1.95 -7.60
CA VAL A 115 7.41 -0.50 -7.67
C VAL A 115 6.82 0.23 -6.47
N GLY A 116 7.35 1.41 -6.18
CA GLY A 116 6.78 2.38 -5.25
C GLY A 116 7.07 3.80 -5.74
N VAL A 117 6.41 4.79 -5.12
CA VAL A 117 6.65 6.21 -5.39
C VAL A 117 6.76 6.97 -4.07
N SER A 118 7.57 8.02 -4.04
CA SER A 118 7.73 8.87 -2.87
C SER A 118 6.70 10.00 -2.92
N ASP A 119 5.73 9.96 -2.01
CA ASP A 119 4.80 11.07 -1.80
C ASP A 119 5.53 12.35 -1.43
N ALA A 120 6.58 12.26 -0.59
CA ALA A 120 7.36 13.42 -0.16
C ALA A 120 8.07 14.14 -1.32
N ILE A 121 8.68 13.39 -2.24
CA ILE A 121 9.39 13.97 -3.41
C ILE A 121 8.40 14.49 -4.45
N SER A 122 7.28 13.79 -4.66
CA SER A 122 6.32 14.14 -5.70
C SER A 122 5.38 15.29 -5.31
N MET A 123 5.31 15.63 -4.02
CA MET A 123 4.48 16.69 -3.47
C MET A 123 4.69 18.02 -4.19
N GLY A 124 3.58 18.71 -4.54
CA GLY A 124 3.61 20.00 -5.25
C GLY A 124 4.04 19.91 -6.71
N THR A 125 4.05 18.71 -7.32
CA THR A 125 4.34 18.51 -8.74
C THR A 125 3.31 17.61 -9.40
N ARG A 126 3.24 17.62 -10.74
CA ARG A 126 2.43 16.64 -11.51
C ARG A 126 2.81 15.18 -11.25
N GLY A 127 3.97 14.90 -10.67
CA GLY A 127 4.34 13.57 -10.21
C GLY A 127 3.35 12.98 -9.20
N MET A 128 2.70 13.83 -8.39
CA MET A 128 1.73 13.42 -7.38
C MET A 128 0.49 12.72 -7.99
N CYS A 129 0.18 12.96 -9.27
CA CYS A 129 -0.86 12.23 -10.00
C CYS A 129 -0.59 10.72 -10.06
N TYR A 130 0.67 10.29 -9.97
CA TYR A 130 1.07 8.88 -9.96
C TYR A 130 1.10 8.25 -8.56
N SER A 131 0.81 9.01 -7.50
CA SER A 131 0.82 8.52 -6.13
C SER A 131 -0.26 7.48 -5.87
N LEU A 132 -1.53 7.88 -5.81
CA LEU A 132 -2.61 7.00 -5.32
C LEU A 132 -2.73 5.72 -6.16
N GLN A 133 -2.65 5.83 -7.49
CA GLN A 133 -2.74 4.68 -8.40
C GLN A 133 -1.60 3.66 -8.20
N SER A 134 -0.47 4.08 -7.60
CA SER A 134 0.61 3.13 -7.27
C SER A 134 0.14 2.07 -6.27
N ARG A 135 -0.85 2.37 -5.42
CA ARG A 135 -1.51 1.39 -4.54
C ARG A 135 -2.05 0.21 -5.35
N ASP A 136 -2.82 0.51 -6.39
CA ASP A 136 -3.48 -0.50 -7.22
C ASP A 136 -2.46 -1.25 -8.08
N LEU A 137 -1.46 -0.54 -8.62
CA LEU A 137 -0.35 -1.15 -9.35
C LEU A 137 0.46 -2.12 -8.47
N ILE A 138 0.72 -1.77 -7.21
CA ILE A 138 1.36 -2.64 -6.22
C ILE A 138 0.52 -3.88 -5.96
N ALA A 139 -0.80 -3.70 -5.76
CA ALA A 139 -1.73 -4.80 -5.54
C ALA A 139 -1.71 -5.79 -6.73
N ASP A 140 -1.85 -5.27 -7.94
CA ASP A 140 -1.83 -6.05 -9.18
C ASP A 140 -0.49 -6.76 -9.39
N SER A 141 0.64 -6.10 -9.06
CA SER A 141 1.97 -6.70 -9.21
C SER A 141 2.18 -7.90 -8.29
N ILE A 142 1.78 -7.78 -7.02
CA ILE A 142 1.92 -8.88 -6.04
C ILE A 142 0.95 -10.01 -6.40
N GLU A 143 -0.29 -9.68 -6.74
CA GLU A 143 -1.29 -10.66 -7.21
C GLU A 143 -0.78 -11.45 -8.41
N THR A 144 -0.18 -10.76 -9.39
CA THR A 144 0.37 -11.37 -10.59
C THR A 144 1.49 -12.36 -10.27
N VAL A 145 2.49 -11.96 -9.48
CA VAL A 145 3.63 -12.84 -9.16
C VAL A 145 3.17 -14.04 -8.33
N MET A 146 2.39 -13.80 -7.27
CA MET A 146 1.87 -14.88 -6.43
C MET A 146 0.99 -15.86 -7.23
N GLY A 147 0.14 -15.33 -8.10
CA GLY A 147 -0.74 -16.11 -8.97
C GLY A 147 0.04 -16.98 -9.97
N ALA A 148 0.97 -16.38 -10.72
CA ALA A 148 1.74 -17.05 -11.75
C ALA A 148 2.76 -18.05 -11.20
N GLN A 149 3.42 -17.71 -10.09
CA GLN A 149 4.49 -18.53 -9.51
C GLN A 149 3.98 -19.58 -8.52
N HIS A 150 2.66 -19.62 -8.26
CA HIS A 150 2.05 -20.60 -7.36
C HIS A 150 2.64 -20.63 -5.94
N TYR A 151 3.14 -19.50 -5.42
CA TYR A 151 3.66 -19.43 -4.05
C TYR A 151 2.56 -19.68 -3.01
N ASP A 152 2.88 -20.43 -1.96
CA ASP A 152 1.93 -20.88 -0.95
C ASP A 152 1.52 -19.78 0.03
N ALA A 153 2.43 -18.84 0.29
CA ALA A 153 2.27 -17.78 1.27
C ALA A 153 3.07 -16.53 0.90
N ASN A 154 2.75 -15.39 1.52
CA ASN A 154 3.39 -14.11 1.21
C ASN A 154 3.85 -13.34 2.46
N ILE A 155 5.04 -12.77 2.41
CA ILE A 155 5.47 -11.73 3.35
C ILE A 155 5.72 -10.47 2.53
N SER A 156 4.95 -9.42 2.78
CA SER A 156 5.17 -8.12 2.14
C SER A 156 5.92 -7.17 3.05
N ILE A 157 6.82 -6.39 2.45
CA ILE A 157 7.68 -5.44 3.17
C ILE A 157 7.48 -4.04 2.56
N PRO A 158 6.35 -3.37 2.85
CA PRO A 158 6.09 -1.99 2.42
C PRO A 158 6.73 -0.96 3.37
N GLY A 159 7.11 0.20 2.85
CA GLY A 159 7.73 1.27 3.64
C GLY A 159 7.13 2.67 3.47
N CYS A 160 6.41 2.93 2.39
CA CYS A 160 5.83 4.25 2.10
C CYS A 160 4.30 4.20 1.98
N ASP A 161 3.68 5.34 2.18
CA ASP A 161 2.24 5.63 2.24
C ASP A 161 1.33 4.63 1.47
N LYS A 162 1.42 4.60 0.12
CA LYS A 162 0.54 3.78 -0.73
C LYS A 162 0.92 2.28 -0.77
N ASN A 163 2.11 1.92 -0.28
CA ASN A 163 2.62 0.56 -0.34
C ASN A 163 1.82 -0.38 0.57
N MET A 164 1.59 0.03 1.83
CA MET A 164 0.88 -0.78 2.82
C MET A 164 -0.50 -1.22 2.32
N PRO A 165 -1.43 -0.32 1.94
CA PRO A 165 -2.72 -0.75 1.42
C PRO A 165 -2.62 -1.59 0.15
N GLY A 166 -1.68 -1.30 -0.76
CA GLY A 166 -1.46 -2.12 -1.96
C GLY A 166 -1.12 -3.57 -1.64
N THR A 167 -0.25 -3.80 -0.64
CA THR A 167 0.12 -5.15 -0.20
C THR A 167 -1.06 -5.90 0.44
N ILE A 168 -1.82 -5.25 1.33
CA ILE A 168 -2.98 -5.87 1.97
C ILE A 168 -4.08 -6.19 0.96
N MET A 169 -4.32 -5.31 -0.02
CA MET A 169 -5.26 -5.57 -1.11
C MET A 169 -4.88 -6.84 -1.89
N ALA A 170 -3.60 -7.02 -2.22
CA ALA A 170 -3.14 -8.26 -2.88
C ALA A 170 -3.37 -9.50 -2.01
N MET A 171 -3.05 -9.42 -0.72
CA MET A 171 -3.28 -10.52 0.23
C MET A 171 -4.77 -10.89 0.32
N GLY A 172 -5.67 -9.91 0.39
CA GLY A 172 -7.12 -10.13 0.44
C GLY A 172 -7.69 -10.77 -0.84
N ARG A 173 -7.19 -10.35 -2.02
CA ARG A 173 -7.55 -10.94 -3.32
C ARG A 173 -7.12 -12.40 -3.43
N LEU A 174 -5.85 -12.69 -3.10
CA LEU A 174 -5.26 -14.03 -3.19
C LEU A 174 -5.79 -14.99 -2.11
N ASN A 175 -6.08 -14.46 -0.92
CA ASN A 175 -6.46 -15.19 0.28
C ASN A 175 -5.53 -16.38 0.59
N ARG A 176 -4.21 -16.15 0.55
CA ARG A 176 -3.17 -17.11 0.97
C ARG A 176 -2.54 -16.64 2.28
N PRO A 177 -2.09 -17.53 3.19
CA PRO A 177 -1.44 -17.12 4.44
C PRO A 177 -0.41 -16.02 4.20
N SER A 178 -0.56 -14.90 4.89
CA SER A 178 0.24 -13.71 4.61
C SER A 178 0.51 -12.87 5.84
N ILE A 179 1.66 -12.19 5.86
CA ILE A 179 2.05 -11.22 6.89
C ILE A 179 2.53 -9.94 6.20
N MET A 180 2.15 -8.77 6.73
CA MET A 180 2.78 -7.50 6.39
C MET A 180 3.82 -7.13 7.44
N ILE A 181 5.03 -6.76 7.01
CA ILE A 181 6.08 -6.20 7.86
C ILE A 181 6.30 -4.75 7.45
N TYR A 182 5.92 -3.81 8.30
CA TYR A 182 6.17 -2.40 8.01
C TYR A 182 7.66 -2.09 8.08
N GLY A 183 8.17 -1.35 7.09
CA GLY A 183 9.57 -0.94 7.01
C GLY A 183 10.05 -0.08 8.18
N GLY A 184 9.13 0.57 8.91
CA GLY A 184 9.44 1.39 10.07
C GLY A 184 9.50 2.90 9.78
N THR A 185 9.33 3.68 10.84
CA THR A 185 9.38 5.15 10.80
C THR A 185 10.82 5.66 10.75
N ILE A 186 11.04 6.82 10.11
CA ILE A 186 12.30 7.56 10.18
C ILE A 186 12.49 8.14 11.59
N LYS A 187 13.74 8.25 12.04
CA LYS A 187 14.10 9.06 13.21
C LYS A 187 14.01 10.53 12.84
N CYS A 188 13.39 11.36 13.68
CA CYS A 188 13.26 12.78 13.40
C CYS A 188 14.17 13.59 14.33
N TYR A 189 15.13 14.32 13.75
CA TYR A 189 15.91 15.34 14.45
C TYR A 189 15.48 16.71 13.92
N GLY A 190 14.71 17.48 14.69
CA GLY A 190 14.34 18.82 14.25
C GLY A 190 13.31 19.53 15.15
N GLU A 191 13.64 20.76 15.52
CA GLU A 191 12.72 21.67 16.20
C GLU A 191 11.75 22.34 15.21
N TYR A 192 10.57 22.70 15.71
CA TYR A 192 9.63 23.55 14.98
C TYR A 192 10.21 24.96 14.89
N VAL A 193 10.59 25.40 13.70
CA VAL A 193 11.03 26.79 13.48
C VAL A 193 9.83 27.61 13.00
N SER A 194 9.26 28.42 13.90
CA SER A 194 8.26 29.43 13.53
C SER A 194 8.91 30.75 13.14
N GLY A 195 8.43 31.39 12.08
CA GLY A 195 8.83 32.74 11.67
C GLY A 195 9.65 32.77 10.37
N SER A 196 10.04 33.97 9.96
CA SER A 196 10.90 34.18 8.79
C SER A 196 12.30 33.63 9.08
N ILE A 197 12.67 32.54 8.41
CA ILE A 197 14.02 31.97 8.50
C ILE A 197 14.92 32.51 7.40
N THR A 198 16.21 32.60 7.67
CA THR A 198 17.21 32.91 6.64
C THR A 198 17.36 31.74 5.66
N GLU A 199 17.90 32.01 4.46
CA GLU A 199 18.18 30.94 3.48
C GLU A 199 19.14 29.88 4.04
N GLU A 200 20.09 30.26 4.88
CA GLU A 200 21.00 29.32 5.54
C GLU A 200 20.27 28.45 6.58
N GLN A 201 19.36 29.04 7.36
CA GLN A 201 18.49 28.27 8.25
C GLN A 201 17.58 27.32 7.46
N ARG A 202 17.01 27.76 6.33
CA ARG A 202 16.20 26.90 5.43
C ARG A 202 17.02 25.73 4.90
N LYS A 203 18.22 25.97 4.37
CA LYS A 203 19.13 24.90 3.91
C LYS A 203 19.49 23.94 5.04
N ASN A 204 19.67 24.45 6.26
CA ASN A 204 19.94 23.60 7.42
C ASN A 204 18.76 22.68 7.75
N VAL A 205 17.52 23.18 7.70
CA VAL A 205 16.32 22.33 7.85
C VAL A 205 16.29 21.24 6.77
N VAL A 206 16.50 21.61 5.49
CA VAL A 206 16.49 20.65 4.37
C VAL A 206 17.53 19.54 4.55
N ARG A 207 18.75 19.89 4.99
CA ARG A 207 19.86 18.93 5.18
C ARG A 207 19.63 17.95 6.33
N ASN A 208 18.82 18.29 7.33
CA ASN A 208 18.68 17.51 8.56
C ASN A 208 17.28 16.91 8.76
N SER A 209 16.30 17.23 7.91
CA SER A 209 14.92 16.74 8.07
C SER A 209 14.77 15.23 7.87
N CYS A 210 15.62 14.64 7.01
CA CYS A 210 15.57 13.22 6.64
C CYS A 210 16.94 12.58 6.91
N PRO A 211 17.26 12.24 8.17
CA PRO A 211 18.60 11.81 8.57
C PRO A 211 18.98 10.40 8.10
N GLY A 212 18.01 9.58 7.69
CA GLY A 212 18.22 8.17 7.40
C GLY A 212 17.00 7.47 6.82
N ALA A 213 16.95 6.15 6.98
CA ALA A 213 15.90 5.31 6.43
C ALA A 213 14.60 5.39 7.26
N GLY A 214 13.47 5.17 6.58
CA GLY A 214 12.13 5.05 7.20
C GLY A 214 11.09 6.02 6.65
N ALA A 215 9.83 5.74 6.95
CA ALA A 215 8.71 6.56 6.52
C ALA A 215 8.59 7.87 7.31
N CYS A 216 7.77 8.81 6.84
CA CYS A 216 7.54 10.09 7.51
C CYS A 216 7.14 9.93 8.99
N GLY A 217 7.83 10.63 9.91
CA GLY A 217 7.76 10.36 11.35
C GLY A 217 6.45 10.67 12.09
N GLY A 218 5.62 11.56 11.53
CA GLY A 218 4.32 11.89 12.12
C GLY A 218 3.27 10.81 11.87
N MET A 219 2.08 10.99 12.43
CA MET A 219 0.87 10.23 12.14
C MET A 219 0.26 10.62 10.79
N TYR A 220 1.09 10.60 9.74
CA TYR A 220 0.66 10.68 8.35
C TYR A 220 0.17 9.31 7.88
N THR A 221 -0.17 9.17 6.60
CA THR A 221 -0.79 7.93 6.09
C THR A 221 0.07 6.70 6.34
N ALA A 222 1.41 6.78 6.25
CA ALA A 222 2.27 5.62 6.43
C ALA A 222 2.12 4.99 7.83
N ASN A 223 2.35 5.80 8.87
CA ASN A 223 2.20 5.36 10.26
C ASN A 223 0.73 5.10 10.64
N THR A 224 -0.23 5.81 10.04
CA THR A 224 -1.67 5.55 10.21
C THR A 224 -2.02 4.15 9.70
N MET A 225 -1.64 3.83 8.46
CA MET A 225 -1.93 2.53 7.86
C MET A 225 -1.16 1.41 8.53
N ALA A 226 0.09 1.63 8.92
CA ALA A 226 0.85 0.64 9.67
C ALA A 226 0.13 0.29 11.00
N SER A 227 -0.28 1.30 11.77
CA SER A 227 -0.98 1.10 13.06
C SER A 227 -2.35 0.44 12.86
N ALA A 228 -3.09 0.86 11.83
CA ALA A 228 -4.38 0.27 11.48
C ALA A 228 -4.25 -1.21 11.08
N ILE A 229 -3.22 -1.57 10.32
CA ILE A 229 -2.98 -2.94 9.82
C ILE A 229 -2.48 -3.87 10.93
N GLU A 230 -1.64 -3.37 11.85
CA GLU A 230 -1.26 -4.10 13.06
C GLU A 230 -2.48 -4.40 13.94
N THR A 231 -3.34 -3.40 14.14
CA THR A 231 -4.57 -3.54 14.93
C THR A 231 -5.63 -4.41 14.25
N MET A 232 -5.66 -4.42 12.92
CA MET A 232 -6.45 -5.37 12.12
C MET A 232 -5.93 -6.81 12.24
N GLY A 233 -4.72 -7.01 12.77
CA GLY A 233 -4.12 -8.31 13.00
C GLY A 233 -3.28 -8.83 11.83
N MET A 234 -2.96 -8.01 10.82
CA MET A 234 -2.22 -8.43 9.61
C MET A 234 -0.70 -8.18 9.69
N SER A 235 -0.22 -7.63 10.80
CA SER A 235 1.18 -7.46 11.14
C SER A 235 1.49 -8.02 12.51
N LEU A 236 2.75 -8.38 12.75
CA LEU A 236 3.19 -8.76 14.08
C LEU A 236 3.11 -7.55 15.03
N PRO A 237 2.86 -7.77 16.33
CA PRO A 237 2.92 -6.70 17.33
C PRO A 237 4.25 -5.93 17.27
N TYR A 238 4.18 -4.62 17.46
CA TYR A 238 5.25 -3.61 17.28
C TYR A 238 5.62 -3.24 15.86
N SER A 239 5.21 -3.99 14.82
CA SER A 239 5.62 -3.74 13.43
C SER A 239 5.45 -2.27 13.02
N SER A 240 4.34 -1.66 13.43
CA SER A 240 3.98 -0.28 13.09
C SER A 240 4.75 0.81 13.85
N SER A 241 5.34 0.49 15.00
CA SER A 241 6.00 1.47 15.88
C SER A 241 7.52 1.36 15.91
N THR A 242 8.08 0.17 15.66
CA THR A 242 9.55 -0.02 15.63
C THR A 242 10.18 0.83 14.51
N PRO A 243 11.12 1.74 14.85
CA PRO A 243 11.80 2.57 13.86
C PRO A 243 12.57 1.74 12.82
N ALA A 244 12.75 2.30 11.62
CA ALA A 244 13.36 1.59 10.49
C ALA A 244 14.80 1.12 10.75
N GLU A 245 15.57 1.92 11.48
CA GLU A 245 16.97 1.66 11.83
C GLU A 245 17.14 1.03 13.22
N ASP A 246 16.05 0.64 13.86
CA ASP A 246 16.11 -0.09 15.12
C ASP A 246 16.48 -1.57 14.85
N PRO A 247 17.45 -2.16 15.57
CA PRO A 247 17.79 -3.59 15.42
C PRO A 247 16.60 -4.54 15.57
N LEU A 248 15.59 -4.17 16.35
CA LEU A 248 14.37 -4.96 16.53
C LEU A 248 13.59 -5.12 15.21
N LYS A 249 13.74 -4.21 14.25
CA LYS A 249 13.11 -4.34 12.92
C LYS A 249 13.68 -5.51 12.13
N ILE A 250 14.99 -5.73 12.22
CA ILE A 250 15.66 -6.89 11.60
C ILE A 250 15.25 -8.18 12.30
N GLU A 251 15.12 -8.16 13.63
CA GLU A 251 14.68 -9.34 14.38
C GLU A 251 13.23 -9.72 14.02
N GLU A 252 12.32 -8.74 13.92
CA GLU A 252 10.96 -8.96 13.42
C GLU A 252 10.96 -9.64 12.04
N CYS A 253 11.83 -9.19 11.13
CA CYS A 253 11.97 -9.77 9.80
C CYS A 253 12.33 -11.26 9.86
N ARG A 254 13.30 -11.64 10.71
CA ARG A 254 13.67 -13.05 10.88
C ARG A 254 12.55 -13.87 11.53
N LEU A 255 11.88 -13.33 12.54
CA LEU A 255 10.79 -14.01 13.24
C LEU A 255 9.57 -14.27 12.34
N ALA A 256 9.32 -13.43 11.34
CA ALA A 256 8.16 -13.57 10.45
C ALA A 256 8.09 -14.93 9.74
N GLY A 257 9.24 -15.55 9.42
CA GLY A 257 9.27 -16.89 8.83
C GLY A 257 8.65 -17.96 9.73
N LYS A 258 8.91 -17.89 11.04
CA LYS A 258 8.34 -18.82 12.04
C LYS A 258 6.83 -18.64 12.16
N TYR A 259 6.36 -17.40 12.28
CA TYR A 259 4.92 -17.12 12.34
C TYR A 259 4.20 -17.57 11.07
N LEU A 260 4.76 -17.31 9.89
CA LEU A 260 4.13 -17.71 8.64
C LEU A 260 4.02 -19.24 8.49
N LEU A 261 5.01 -19.99 8.98
CA LEU A 261 4.93 -21.45 9.02
C LEU A 261 3.73 -21.91 9.85
N GLU A 262 3.49 -21.31 11.02
CA GLU A 262 2.33 -21.62 11.85
C GLU A 262 1.02 -21.24 11.15
N LEU A 263 0.96 -20.09 10.46
CA LEU A 263 -0.20 -19.72 9.64
C LEU A 263 -0.48 -20.73 8.52
N LEU A 264 0.55 -21.27 7.87
CA LEU A 264 0.42 -22.33 6.88
C LEU A 264 -0.13 -23.63 7.48
N LYS A 265 0.34 -24.03 8.68
CA LYS A 265 -0.17 -25.20 9.40
C LYS A 265 -1.64 -25.04 9.80
N MET A 266 -2.01 -23.85 10.28
CA MET A 266 -3.38 -23.51 10.66
C MET A 266 -4.29 -23.24 9.46
N ASP A 267 -3.71 -23.04 8.27
CA ASP A 267 -4.37 -22.42 7.12
C ASP A 267 -5.08 -21.11 7.46
N LEU A 268 -4.48 -20.29 8.34
CA LEU A 268 -5.04 -19.01 8.74
C LEU A 268 -4.75 -17.96 7.64
N LYS A 269 -5.80 -17.54 6.94
CA LYS A 269 -5.69 -16.71 5.73
C LYS A 269 -6.15 -15.27 5.98
N PRO A 270 -5.82 -14.32 5.10
CA PRO A 270 -6.23 -12.92 5.22
C PRO A 270 -7.73 -12.71 5.46
N ARG A 271 -8.63 -13.49 4.84
CA ARG A 271 -10.08 -13.36 5.08
C ARG A 271 -10.57 -13.93 6.40
N ASP A 272 -9.75 -14.75 7.06
CA ASP A 272 -10.04 -15.24 8.41
C ASP A 272 -9.64 -14.19 9.47
N ILE A 273 -8.70 -13.29 9.13
CA ILE A 273 -8.18 -12.21 10.00
C ILE A 273 -8.91 -10.88 9.72
N ILE A 274 -9.06 -10.51 8.45
CA ILE A 274 -9.72 -9.28 8.00
C ILE A 274 -11.23 -9.53 7.95
N THR A 275 -11.89 -9.13 9.03
CA THR A 275 -13.32 -9.29 9.28
C THR A 275 -13.94 -7.92 9.52
N GLU A 276 -15.27 -7.83 9.62
CA GLU A 276 -15.95 -6.59 9.99
C GLU A 276 -15.45 -6.04 11.33
N LYS A 277 -15.19 -6.93 12.30
CA LYS A 277 -14.67 -6.55 13.63
C LYS A 277 -13.22 -6.06 13.57
N SER A 278 -12.34 -6.70 12.81
CA SER A 278 -10.95 -6.22 12.72
C SER A 278 -10.83 -4.96 11.87
N LEU A 279 -11.73 -4.74 10.89
CA LEU A 279 -11.89 -3.44 10.22
C LEU A 279 -12.41 -2.36 11.18
N HIS A 280 -13.35 -2.69 12.07
CA HIS A 280 -13.78 -1.81 13.14
C HIS A 280 -12.62 -1.42 14.06
N ASN A 281 -11.84 -2.39 14.54
CA ASN A 281 -10.63 -2.14 15.33
C ASN A 281 -9.63 -1.23 14.60
N ALA A 282 -9.44 -1.43 13.29
CA ALA A 282 -8.59 -0.57 12.48
C ALA A 282 -9.11 0.88 12.41
N MET A 283 -10.43 1.09 12.31
CA MET A 283 -11.02 2.42 12.36
C MET A 283 -10.87 3.06 13.75
N VAL A 284 -11.08 2.31 14.83
CA VAL A 284 -10.94 2.78 16.21
C VAL A 284 -9.53 3.34 16.44
N ILE A 285 -8.48 2.60 16.07
CA ILE A 285 -7.12 3.08 16.28
C ILE A 285 -6.78 4.29 15.40
N VAL A 286 -7.34 4.38 14.19
CA VAL A 286 -7.19 5.57 13.33
C VAL A 286 -7.77 6.81 14.03
N MET A 287 -8.95 6.71 14.65
CA MET A 287 -9.57 7.82 15.38
C MET A 287 -8.77 8.19 16.64
N ALA A 288 -8.41 7.18 17.45
CA ALA A 288 -7.68 7.37 18.71
C ALA A 288 -6.32 8.02 18.49
N LEU A 289 -5.60 7.64 17.42
CA LEU A 289 -4.27 8.15 17.12
C LEU A 289 -4.25 9.46 16.33
N GLY A 290 -5.39 9.97 15.86
CA GLY A 290 -5.39 11.17 15.03
C GLY A 290 -4.90 10.93 13.60
N GLY A 291 -5.18 9.74 13.06
CA GLY A 291 -4.72 9.24 11.76
C GLY A 291 -5.05 10.11 10.53
N SER A 292 -4.43 9.78 9.39
CA SER A 292 -4.71 10.46 8.12
C SER A 292 -6.11 10.15 7.57
N THR A 293 -6.76 11.13 6.94
CA THR A 293 -8.03 10.95 6.20
C THR A 293 -7.89 9.98 5.02
N ASN A 294 -6.67 9.79 4.49
CA ASN A 294 -6.38 8.77 3.47
C ASN A 294 -6.72 7.35 3.94
N ALA A 295 -6.74 7.10 5.26
CA ALA A 295 -7.13 5.79 5.81
C ALA A 295 -8.56 5.40 5.40
N VAL A 296 -9.47 6.36 5.22
CA VAL A 296 -10.83 6.12 4.72
C VAL A 296 -10.80 5.42 3.36
N LEU A 297 -10.04 5.99 2.40
CA LEU A 297 -9.90 5.42 1.05
C LEU A 297 -9.26 4.03 1.07
N HIS A 298 -8.25 3.86 1.91
CA HIS A 298 -7.45 2.65 1.97
C HIS A 298 -8.19 1.49 2.62
N LEU A 299 -8.84 1.71 3.76
CA LEU A 299 -9.61 0.68 4.46
C LEU A 299 -10.86 0.27 3.68
N ILE A 300 -11.53 1.19 2.97
CA ILE A 300 -12.60 0.81 2.03
C ILE A 300 -12.05 -0.10 0.92
N ALA A 301 -10.91 0.24 0.32
CA ALA A 301 -10.30 -0.60 -0.72
C ALA A 301 -9.88 -1.98 -0.19
N ILE A 302 -9.33 -2.05 1.03
CA ILE A 302 -8.98 -3.29 1.71
C ILE A 302 -10.22 -4.14 1.98
N ALA A 303 -11.29 -3.57 2.55
CA ALA A 303 -12.55 -4.26 2.80
C ALA A 303 -13.12 -4.88 1.51
N ARG A 304 -13.10 -4.13 0.40
CA ARG A 304 -13.54 -4.64 -0.91
C ARG A 304 -12.69 -5.80 -1.42
N SER A 305 -11.37 -5.80 -1.15
CA SER A 305 -10.46 -6.88 -1.58
C SER A 305 -10.77 -8.22 -0.93
N VAL A 306 -11.36 -8.22 0.27
CA VAL A 306 -11.77 -9.42 1.01
C VAL A 306 -13.27 -9.75 0.86
N GLY A 307 -13.99 -8.98 0.05
CA GLY A 307 -15.43 -9.18 -0.20
C GLY A 307 -16.34 -8.59 0.88
N LEU A 308 -15.84 -7.70 1.73
CA LEU A 308 -16.61 -7.00 2.76
C LEU A 308 -17.09 -5.64 2.25
N HIS A 309 -18.14 -5.13 2.90
CA HIS A 309 -18.68 -3.79 2.66
C HIS A 309 -18.30 -2.88 3.82
N LEU A 310 -17.71 -1.72 3.50
CA LEU A 310 -17.36 -0.68 4.45
C LEU A 310 -17.70 0.67 3.81
N THR A 311 -18.45 1.50 4.52
CA THR A 311 -19.01 2.75 3.99
C THR A 311 -18.44 3.97 4.72
N LEU A 312 -18.65 5.17 4.17
CA LEU A 312 -18.32 6.41 4.87
C LEU A 312 -19.08 6.52 6.20
N ASP A 313 -20.34 6.09 6.24
CA ASP A 313 -21.16 6.14 7.47
C ASP A 313 -20.58 5.27 8.59
N ASP A 314 -19.90 4.17 8.26
CA ASP A 314 -19.24 3.35 9.27
C ASP A 314 -18.07 4.08 9.93
N PHE A 315 -17.30 4.87 9.16
CA PHE A 315 -16.29 5.76 9.73
C PHE A 315 -16.89 6.82 10.63
N GLN A 316 -18.03 7.41 10.25
CA GLN A 316 -18.68 8.41 11.08
C GLN A 316 -19.16 7.80 12.41
N LYS A 317 -19.82 6.63 12.37
CA LYS A 317 -20.26 5.93 13.59
C LYS A 317 -19.10 5.67 14.55
N VAL A 318 -17.94 5.24 14.04
CA VAL A 318 -16.75 5.01 14.88
C VAL A 318 -16.16 6.33 15.37
N SER A 319 -16.08 7.34 14.50
CA SER A 319 -15.59 8.68 14.88
C SER A 319 -16.42 9.30 16.00
N ASP A 320 -17.74 9.13 15.98
CA ASP A 320 -18.64 9.64 17.01
C ASP A 320 -18.40 8.98 18.39
N GLN A 321 -17.90 7.75 18.41
CA GLN A 321 -17.72 6.94 19.63
C GLN A 321 -16.30 6.99 20.19
N VAL A 322 -15.29 7.21 19.35
CA VAL A 322 -13.89 7.08 19.74
C VAL A 322 -13.25 8.46 19.88
N PRO A 323 -12.80 8.86 21.08
CA PRO A 323 -12.11 10.13 21.28
C PRO A 323 -10.75 10.15 20.59
N PHE A 324 -10.29 11.35 20.22
CA PHE A 324 -8.93 11.57 19.76
C PHE A 324 -7.98 11.73 20.96
N LEU A 325 -7.02 10.81 21.10
CA LEU A 325 -6.20 10.67 22.30
C LEU A 325 -4.73 11.02 22.10
N ALA A 326 -4.15 10.75 20.93
CA ALA A 326 -2.71 10.85 20.76
C ALA A 326 -2.22 12.26 20.41
N ASP A 327 -1.29 12.81 21.20
CA ASP A 327 -0.61 14.08 20.96
C ASP A 327 0.52 13.92 19.92
N LEU A 328 0.19 13.36 18.77
CA LEU A 328 1.14 13.08 17.68
C LEU A 328 0.99 14.08 16.53
N LYS A 329 2.11 14.52 15.95
CA LYS A 329 2.12 15.31 14.72
C LYS A 329 1.31 14.61 13.62
N PRO A 330 0.60 15.34 12.75
CA PRO A 330 0.61 16.80 12.62
C PRO A 330 -0.34 17.54 13.58
N SER A 331 -1.22 16.83 14.30
CA SER A 331 -2.20 17.46 15.19
C SER A 331 -1.60 17.88 16.53
N GLY A 332 -0.61 17.09 16.99
CA GLY A 332 0.06 17.20 18.28
C GLY A 332 1.57 17.43 18.17
N LYS A 333 2.28 17.13 19.26
CA LYS A 333 3.71 17.47 19.43
C LYS A 333 4.67 16.35 19.04
N TYR A 334 4.34 15.12 19.40
CA TYR A 334 5.25 13.96 19.37
C TYR A 334 5.26 13.25 18.01
N VAL A 335 6.19 12.32 17.80
CA VAL A 335 6.29 11.47 16.60
C VAL A 335 6.20 9.99 16.93
N MET A 336 6.14 9.11 15.92
CA MET A 336 6.00 7.66 16.12
C MET A 336 7.15 7.05 16.93
N GLU A 337 8.36 7.58 16.83
CA GLU A 337 9.50 7.15 17.67
C GLU A 337 9.23 7.38 19.17
N ASP A 338 8.51 8.45 19.53
CA ASP A 338 8.15 8.72 20.92
C ASP A 338 7.07 7.73 21.40
N LEU A 339 6.11 7.38 20.53
CA LEU A 339 5.13 6.33 20.82
C LEU A 339 5.83 4.99 21.09
N HIS A 340 6.82 4.63 20.27
CA HIS A 340 7.60 3.41 20.46
C HIS A 340 8.26 3.35 21.84
N LYS A 341 8.86 4.46 22.30
CA LYS A 341 9.54 4.56 23.61
C LYS A 341 8.61 4.33 24.81
N ILE A 342 7.30 4.59 24.67
CA ILE A 342 6.33 4.43 25.76
C ILE A 342 5.53 3.12 25.71
N GLY A 343 5.96 2.16 24.89
CA GLY A 343 5.32 0.85 24.73
C GLY A 343 4.75 0.56 23.34
N GLY A 344 4.86 1.51 22.40
CA GLY A 344 4.47 1.34 21.01
C GLY A 344 2.98 1.09 20.79
N THR A 345 2.63 0.65 19.58
CA THR A 345 1.25 0.34 19.20
C THR A 345 0.59 -0.75 20.07
N PRO A 346 1.30 -1.83 20.49
CA PRO A 346 0.71 -2.82 21.39
C PRO A 346 0.21 -2.24 22.72
N ALA A 347 0.92 -1.27 23.29
CA ALA A 347 0.49 -0.60 24.52
C ALA A 347 -0.79 0.25 24.31
N VAL A 348 -0.94 0.88 23.14
CA VAL A 348 -2.17 1.59 22.77
C VAL A 348 -3.34 0.62 22.58
N ILE A 349 -3.11 -0.51 21.88
CA ILE A 349 -4.12 -1.57 21.70
C ILE A 349 -4.57 -2.11 23.06
N HIS A 350 -3.63 -2.39 23.96
CA HIS A 350 -3.92 -2.85 25.31
C HIS A 350 -4.81 -1.84 26.04
N TYR A 351 -4.44 -0.57 26.07
CA TYR A 351 -5.25 0.48 26.70
C TYR A 351 -6.66 0.56 26.10
N LEU A 352 -6.80 0.57 24.77
CA LEU A 352 -8.12 0.64 24.11
C LEU A 352 -8.98 -0.61 24.35
N LEU A 353 -8.37 -1.79 24.52
CA LEU A 353 -9.08 -3.01 24.93
C LEU A 353 -9.58 -2.92 26.37
N GLU A 354 -8.78 -2.39 27.30
CA GLU A 354 -9.21 -2.18 28.69
C GLU A 354 -10.39 -1.21 28.78
N GLN A 355 -10.44 -0.22 27.89
CA GLN A 355 -11.55 0.71 27.78
C GLN A 355 -12.77 0.15 27.01
N GLY A 356 -12.71 -1.10 26.53
CA GLY A 356 -13.79 -1.74 25.80
C GLY A 356 -14.08 -1.15 24.41
N LEU A 357 -13.11 -0.45 23.82
CA LEU A 357 -13.25 0.18 22.50
C LEU A 357 -12.85 -0.74 21.34
N LEU A 358 -12.13 -1.84 21.63
CA LEU A 358 -11.67 -2.81 20.63
C LEU A 358 -12.30 -4.19 20.87
N ASP A 359 -12.58 -4.89 19.78
CA ASP A 359 -12.96 -6.31 19.78
C ASP A 359 -11.73 -7.20 19.97
N GLY A 360 -11.54 -7.73 21.17
CA GLY A 360 -10.38 -8.53 21.56
C GLY A 360 -10.27 -9.90 20.89
N ASP A 361 -11.39 -10.49 20.46
CA ASP A 361 -11.45 -11.87 19.93
C ASP A 361 -10.98 -11.99 18.46
N CYS A 362 -10.60 -10.89 17.83
CA CYS A 362 -10.13 -10.91 16.44
C CYS A 362 -8.81 -11.70 16.33
N MET A 363 -8.78 -12.72 15.47
CA MET A 363 -7.56 -13.47 15.16
C MET A 363 -6.51 -12.58 14.49
N THR A 364 -5.23 -12.85 14.74
CA THR A 364 -4.11 -12.14 14.11
C THR A 364 -3.11 -13.11 13.48
N VAL A 365 -2.15 -12.56 12.75
CA VAL A 365 -1.02 -13.30 12.15
C VAL A 365 -0.11 -14.02 13.17
N THR A 366 -0.29 -13.81 14.47
CA THR A 366 0.42 -14.59 15.49
C THR A 366 -0.22 -15.96 15.74
N GLY A 367 -1.39 -16.23 15.14
CA GLY A 367 -2.22 -17.39 15.46
C GLY A 367 -2.99 -17.26 16.78
N LYS A 368 -2.97 -16.07 17.39
CA LYS A 368 -3.70 -15.72 18.62
C LYS A 368 -4.65 -14.56 18.37
N THR A 369 -5.56 -14.33 19.31
CA THR A 369 -6.46 -13.18 19.31
C THR A 369 -5.73 -11.88 19.64
N LEU A 370 -6.32 -10.74 19.28
CA LEU A 370 -5.80 -9.40 19.61
C LEU A 370 -5.62 -9.22 21.11
N ALA A 371 -6.59 -9.69 21.92
CA ALA A 371 -6.53 -9.62 23.38
C ALA A 371 -5.43 -10.51 23.99
N GLU A 372 -5.22 -11.72 23.47
CA GLU A 372 -4.13 -12.58 23.91
C GLU A 372 -2.77 -11.96 23.61
N ASN A 373 -2.61 -11.32 22.44
CA ASN A 373 -1.39 -10.61 22.09
C ASN A 373 -1.17 -9.41 23.02
N ALA A 374 -2.20 -8.58 23.24
CA ALA A 374 -2.09 -7.38 24.08
C ALA A 374 -1.63 -7.67 25.52
N LYS A 375 -2.08 -8.79 26.11
CA LYS A 375 -1.68 -9.21 27.46
C LYS A 375 -0.20 -9.57 27.62
N ILE A 376 0.48 -9.89 26.52
CA ILE A 376 1.90 -10.28 26.53
C ILE A 376 2.80 -9.05 26.61
N PHE A 377 2.33 -7.90 26.14
CA PHE A 377 3.12 -6.69 26.03
C PHE A 377 2.86 -5.71 27.18
N PRO A 378 3.89 -4.96 27.62
CA PRO A 378 3.73 -3.95 28.66
C PRO A 378 2.64 -2.93 28.29
N PRO A 379 1.88 -2.44 29.28
CA PRO A 379 0.97 -1.31 29.08
C PRO A 379 1.75 -0.02 28.78
N LEU A 380 1.02 1.07 28.54
CA LEU A 380 1.63 2.40 28.39
C LEU A 380 2.50 2.74 29.59
N SER A 381 3.68 3.29 29.35
CA SER A 381 4.61 3.67 30.42
C SER A 381 3.98 4.65 31.41
N GLU A 382 4.24 4.47 32.71
CA GLU A 382 3.71 5.32 33.76
C GLU A 382 4.10 6.80 33.56
N GLY A 383 3.14 7.70 33.73
CA GLY A 383 3.37 9.15 33.61
C GLY A 383 3.54 9.69 32.19
N GLN A 384 3.46 8.85 31.15
CA GLN A 384 3.55 9.30 29.76
C GLN A 384 2.49 10.37 29.42
N GLN A 385 2.80 11.26 28.48
CA GLN A 385 1.96 12.41 28.10
C GLN A 385 1.50 12.37 26.63
N ILE A 386 1.82 11.30 25.90
CA ILE A 386 1.58 11.16 24.46
C ILE A 386 0.16 10.66 24.20
N ILE A 387 -0.27 9.60 24.88
CA ILE A 387 -1.64 9.07 24.79
C ILE A 387 -2.45 9.62 25.95
N ARG A 388 -3.42 10.47 25.66
CA ARG A 388 -4.30 11.04 26.69
C ARG A 388 -5.25 9.99 27.27
N PRO A 389 -5.62 10.10 28.56
CA PRO A 389 -6.67 9.28 29.15
C PRO A 389 -8.06 9.67 28.59
N LEU A 390 -9.05 8.77 28.72
CA LEU A 390 -10.40 8.98 28.18
C LEU A 390 -11.17 10.15 28.82
N ASP A 391 -10.83 10.50 30.06
CA ASP A 391 -11.44 11.61 30.80
C ASP A 391 -10.85 12.98 30.42
N ASN A 392 -9.70 13.00 29.75
CA ASN A 392 -9.03 14.21 29.28
C ASN A 392 -8.49 14.05 27.84
N PRO A 393 -9.36 13.70 26.87
CA PRO A 393 -8.97 13.50 25.49
C PRO A 393 -8.62 14.83 24.82
N ILE A 394 -7.91 14.79 23.69
CA ILE A 394 -7.64 15.99 22.89
C ILE A 394 -8.95 16.50 22.28
N LYS A 395 -9.80 15.58 21.82
CA LYS A 395 -11.18 15.83 21.37
C LYS A 395 -12.05 14.65 21.80
N SER A 396 -13.27 14.94 22.27
CA SER A 396 -14.22 13.93 22.76
C SER A 396 -14.69 12.93 21.70
N THR A 397 -14.53 13.28 20.43
CA THR A 397 -14.80 12.41 19.27
C THR A 397 -13.59 12.35 18.36
N GLY A 398 -13.64 11.49 17.35
CA GLY A 398 -12.64 11.39 16.31
C GLY A 398 -12.54 12.68 15.50
N HIS A 399 -11.36 12.89 14.92
CA HIS A 399 -11.11 14.07 14.09
C HIS A 399 -11.69 13.92 12.67
N ILE A 400 -11.85 12.69 12.16
CA ILE A 400 -12.43 12.46 10.83
C ILE A 400 -13.92 12.75 10.89
N GLN A 401 -14.42 13.57 9.98
CA GLN A 401 -15.84 13.87 9.86
C GLN A 401 -16.27 13.64 8.42
N ILE A 402 -17.36 12.93 8.24
CA ILE A 402 -18.02 12.70 6.96
C ILE A 402 -19.09 13.78 6.79
N LEU A 403 -18.98 14.56 5.72
CA LEU A 403 -19.92 15.62 5.40
C LEU A 403 -20.65 15.28 4.11
N TYR A 404 -21.97 15.42 4.13
CA TYR A 404 -22.88 15.30 2.98
C TYR A 404 -23.48 16.66 2.65
N GLY A 405 -24.34 16.75 1.64
CA GLY A 405 -25.05 17.98 1.31
C GLY A 405 -25.20 18.13 -0.19
N ASN A 406 -25.80 19.22 -0.65
CA ASN A 406 -25.99 19.43 -2.09
C ASN A 406 -24.65 19.59 -2.83
N LEU A 407 -23.57 19.96 -2.13
CA LEU A 407 -22.23 20.09 -2.73
C LEU A 407 -21.47 18.74 -2.77
N ALA A 408 -21.77 17.83 -1.84
CA ALA A 408 -21.14 16.51 -1.72
C ALA A 408 -22.20 15.40 -1.50
N PRO A 409 -23.05 15.11 -2.50
CA PRO A 409 -24.20 14.21 -2.31
C PRO A 409 -23.79 12.75 -2.09
N GLU A 410 -22.61 12.33 -2.53
CA GLU A 410 -22.03 11.00 -2.24
C GLU A 410 -21.04 11.02 -1.07
N GLY A 411 -20.95 12.16 -0.37
CA GLY A 411 -20.11 12.37 0.80
C GLY A 411 -18.76 13.01 0.49
N SER A 412 -18.09 13.39 1.57
CA SER A 412 -16.76 13.99 1.60
C SER A 412 -16.09 13.71 2.94
N VAL A 413 -14.78 13.92 3.04
CA VAL A 413 -14.01 13.63 4.26
C VAL A 413 -13.28 14.88 4.72
N ALA A 414 -13.54 15.30 5.95
CA ALA A 414 -12.90 16.44 6.59
C ALA A 414 -12.06 15.99 7.79
N LYS A 415 -10.97 16.71 8.04
CA LYS A 415 -10.20 16.59 9.28
C LYS A 415 -10.57 17.75 10.19
N ILE A 416 -11.39 17.48 11.21
CA ILE A 416 -11.88 18.47 12.18
C ILE A 416 -11.24 18.23 13.55
N THR A 417 -10.23 19.04 13.89
CA THR A 417 -9.47 18.91 15.15
C THR A 417 -10.17 19.52 16.37
N GLY A 418 -11.17 20.38 16.15
CA GLY A 418 -11.93 21.08 17.20
C GLY A 418 -11.42 22.49 17.53
N LYS A 419 -10.32 22.92 16.91
CA LYS A 419 -9.73 24.28 17.07
C LYS A 419 -10.31 25.31 16.08
N GLU A 420 -10.97 24.82 15.04
CA GLU A 420 -11.53 25.57 13.91
C GLU A 420 -13.00 25.98 14.14
N GLY A 421 -13.67 25.42 15.14
CA GLY A 421 -15.12 25.56 15.33
C GLY A 421 -15.92 24.49 14.58
N LEU A 422 -17.24 24.63 14.59
CA LEU A 422 -18.16 23.66 13.94
C LEU A 422 -18.86 24.24 12.70
N PHE A 423 -18.71 25.53 12.43
CA PHE A 423 -19.42 26.23 11.37
C PHE A 423 -18.49 27.19 10.63
N PHE A 424 -18.54 27.16 9.30
CA PHE A 424 -17.92 28.16 8.43
C PHE A 424 -18.85 28.48 7.27
N SER A 425 -19.03 29.75 6.94
CA SER A 425 -19.81 30.16 5.77
C SER A 425 -19.14 31.35 5.09
N GLY A 426 -18.99 31.27 3.78
CA GLY A 426 -18.31 32.30 3.01
C GLY A 426 -18.53 32.13 1.51
N PRO A 427 -18.30 33.19 0.72
CA PRO A 427 -18.38 33.11 -0.73
C PRO A 427 -17.24 32.25 -1.30
N ALA A 428 -17.56 31.48 -2.33
CA ALA A 428 -16.63 30.59 -3.02
C ALA A 428 -15.56 31.38 -3.78
N LEU A 429 -14.33 30.89 -3.72
CA LEU A 429 -13.22 31.29 -4.57
C LEU A 429 -12.69 30.03 -5.28
N VAL A 430 -13.00 29.90 -6.56
CA VAL A 430 -12.91 28.67 -7.35
C VAL A 430 -11.66 28.66 -8.22
N PHE A 431 -10.98 27.52 -8.23
CA PHE A 431 -9.76 27.24 -8.97
C PHE A 431 -9.89 25.88 -9.69
N GLU A 432 -9.49 25.83 -10.95
CA GLU A 432 -9.56 24.62 -11.80
C GLU A 432 -8.36 23.66 -11.63
N GLY A 433 -7.55 23.89 -10.60
CA GLY A 433 -6.41 23.06 -10.22
C GLY A 433 -5.49 23.74 -9.21
N GLU A 434 -4.59 22.96 -8.60
CA GLU A 434 -3.68 23.41 -7.54
C GLU A 434 -2.86 24.64 -7.95
N GLU A 435 -2.23 24.60 -9.12
CA GLU A 435 -1.31 25.65 -9.60
C GLU A 435 -1.99 27.03 -9.67
N SER A 436 -3.22 27.09 -10.17
CA SER A 436 -3.97 28.35 -10.29
C SER A 436 -4.29 28.98 -8.92
N MET A 437 -4.54 28.14 -7.90
CA MET A 437 -4.76 28.60 -6.53
C MET A 437 -3.46 29.16 -5.92
N ILE A 438 -2.33 28.47 -6.14
CA ILE A 438 -1.01 28.90 -5.63
C ILE A 438 -0.58 30.23 -6.25
N THR A 439 -0.78 30.43 -7.55
CA THR A 439 -0.51 31.72 -8.19
C THR A 439 -1.35 32.83 -7.55
N ALA A 440 -2.66 32.62 -7.41
CA ALA A 440 -3.57 33.63 -6.88
C ALA A 440 -3.28 34.01 -5.42
N ILE A 441 -2.97 33.04 -4.54
CA ILE A 441 -2.63 33.36 -3.14
C ILE A 441 -1.27 34.05 -3.03
N SER A 442 -0.34 33.77 -3.94
CA SER A 442 0.96 34.45 -3.96
C SER A 442 0.85 35.91 -4.41
N GLU A 443 -0.04 36.19 -5.36
CA GLU A 443 -0.26 37.55 -5.89
C GLU A 443 -1.10 38.41 -4.94
N ASN A 444 -2.17 37.86 -4.37
CA ASN A 444 -3.05 38.61 -3.48
C ASN A 444 -3.61 37.74 -2.34
N PRO A 445 -2.81 37.49 -1.28
CA PRO A 445 -3.25 36.69 -0.14
C PRO A 445 -4.52 37.23 0.52
N SER A 446 -4.67 38.56 0.59
CA SER A 446 -5.80 39.20 1.27
C SER A 446 -7.16 38.85 0.67
N SER A 447 -7.20 38.50 -0.63
CA SER A 447 -8.44 38.11 -1.32
C SER A 447 -9.07 36.80 -0.82
N PHE A 448 -8.29 35.97 -0.13
CA PHE A 448 -8.70 34.66 0.40
C PHE A 448 -9.39 34.75 1.77
N LYS A 449 -9.27 35.89 2.46
CA LYS A 449 -9.85 36.08 3.79
C LYS A 449 -11.38 35.99 3.74
N GLY A 450 -11.95 35.16 4.62
CA GLY A 450 -13.39 34.89 4.72
C GLY A 450 -13.97 34.07 3.57
N LYS A 451 -13.13 33.49 2.70
CA LYS A 451 -13.58 32.72 1.53
C LYS A 451 -13.63 31.22 1.80
N VAL A 452 -14.46 30.54 1.01
CA VAL A 452 -14.38 29.09 0.83
C VAL A 452 -13.61 28.82 -0.46
N VAL A 453 -12.37 28.40 -0.33
CA VAL A 453 -11.48 28.11 -1.45
C VAL A 453 -11.82 26.74 -2.01
N VAL A 454 -12.19 26.68 -3.29
CA VAL A 454 -12.58 25.44 -3.98
C VAL A 454 -11.52 25.13 -5.03
N ILE A 455 -10.77 24.04 -4.84
CA ILE A 455 -9.81 23.52 -5.83
C ILE A 455 -10.43 22.28 -6.44
N ARG A 456 -10.85 22.35 -7.70
CA ARG A 456 -11.59 21.26 -8.37
C ARG A 456 -10.85 20.71 -9.58
N GLY A 457 -11.31 19.56 -10.08
CA GLY A 457 -10.63 18.89 -11.18
C GLY A 457 -9.34 18.20 -10.73
N GLU A 458 -9.27 17.85 -9.43
CA GLU A 458 -8.17 17.13 -8.79
C GLU A 458 -8.63 15.78 -8.24
N GLY A 459 -9.82 15.32 -8.63
CA GLY A 459 -10.32 13.99 -8.29
C GLY A 459 -9.61 12.84 -9.04
N PRO A 460 -10.06 11.59 -8.84
CA PRO A 460 -9.48 10.41 -9.48
C PRO A 460 -9.36 10.50 -11.01
N LYS A 461 -10.34 11.09 -11.69
CA LYS A 461 -10.33 11.26 -13.15
C LYS A 461 -9.88 12.67 -13.57
N GLY A 462 -10.22 13.70 -12.80
CA GLY A 462 -9.91 15.09 -13.11
C GLY A 462 -8.43 15.45 -12.96
N GLY A 463 -7.77 14.96 -11.90
CA GLY A 463 -6.37 15.24 -11.61
C GLY A 463 -5.43 14.87 -12.77
N PRO A 464 -5.50 13.62 -13.30
CA PRO A 464 -6.06 12.39 -12.73
C PRO A 464 -5.22 11.83 -11.57
N GLY A 465 -5.70 10.78 -10.91
CA GLY A 465 -4.98 10.07 -9.86
C GLY A 465 -5.18 10.64 -8.46
N MET A 466 -6.12 11.57 -8.29
CA MET A 466 -6.50 12.16 -7.00
C MET A 466 -5.27 12.66 -6.21
N PRO A 467 -4.49 13.61 -6.75
CA PRO A 467 -3.25 14.06 -6.11
C PRO A 467 -3.49 14.57 -4.68
N GLU A 468 -2.49 14.38 -3.83
CA GLU A 468 -2.47 14.95 -2.49
C GLU A 468 -1.79 16.32 -2.52
N MET A 469 -2.53 17.35 -2.12
CA MET A 469 -2.08 18.73 -2.15
C MET A 469 -1.67 19.20 -0.75
N LEU A 470 -0.38 19.42 -0.54
CA LEU A 470 0.16 20.07 0.67
C LEU A 470 0.36 21.58 0.46
N THR A 471 0.75 21.98 -0.76
CA THR A 471 1.10 23.37 -1.09
C THR A 471 0.00 24.37 -0.74
N PRO A 472 -1.30 24.12 -1.07
CA PRO A 472 -2.37 25.06 -0.76
C PRO A 472 -2.53 25.29 0.73
N THR A 473 -2.45 24.22 1.51
CA THR A 473 -2.56 24.30 2.96
C THR A 473 -1.40 25.06 3.59
N SER A 474 -0.17 24.79 3.15
CA SER A 474 1.02 25.50 3.63
C SER A 474 1.02 26.97 3.23
N ALA A 475 0.55 27.31 2.03
CA ALA A 475 0.44 28.69 1.56
C ALA A 475 -0.59 29.49 2.38
N ILE A 476 -1.76 28.90 2.66
CA ILE A 476 -2.78 29.53 3.52
C ILE A 476 -2.26 29.75 4.94
N MET A 477 -1.57 28.75 5.51
CA MET A 477 -0.97 28.89 6.84
C MET A 477 0.14 29.95 6.86
N GLY A 478 1.00 29.97 5.84
CA GLY A 478 2.07 30.96 5.68
C GLY A 478 1.56 32.39 5.49
N ALA A 479 0.38 32.55 4.88
CA ALA A 479 -0.31 33.84 4.75
C ALA A 479 -1.06 34.27 6.04
N GLY A 480 -1.07 33.44 7.09
CA GLY A 480 -1.79 33.71 8.33
C GLY A 480 -3.31 33.52 8.23
N LEU A 481 -3.80 32.83 7.20
CA LEU A 481 -5.24 32.70 6.89
C LEU A 481 -5.86 31.38 7.36
N GLY A 482 -5.12 30.51 8.04
CA GLY A 482 -5.58 29.16 8.39
C GLY A 482 -6.87 29.06 9.21
N LYS A 483 -7.26 30.13 9.92
CA LYS A 483 -8.54 30.21 10.65
C LYS A 483 -9.58 31.11 9.97
N GLU A 484 -9.21 31.74 8.86
CA GLU A 484 -10.00 32.76 8.18
C GLU A 484 -10.52 32.29 6.82
N CYS A 485 -10.15 31.09 6.35
CA CYS A 485 -10.70 30.48 5.14
C CYS A 485 -10.95 28.98 5.33
N ALA A 486 -11.80 28.43 4.45
CA ALA A 486 -12.01 26.99 4.32
C ALA A 486 -11.43 26.49 2.98
N LEU A 487 -11.06 25.22 2.92
CA LEU A 487 -10.49 24.55 1.75
C LEU A 487 -11.33 23.34 1.37
N LEU A 488 -11.80 23.31 0.13
CA LEU A 488 -12.61 22.25 -0.46
C LEU A 488 -11.94 21.70 -1.72
N THR A 489 -11.97 20.37 -1.87
CA THR A 489 -11.51 19.73 -3.12
C THR A 489 -12.17 18.37 -3.37
N ASP A 490 -12.26 18.00 -4.65
CA ASP A 490 -12.53 16.63 -5.09
C ASP A 490 -11.27 15.74 -5.07
N GLY A 491 -10.08 16.34 -4.89
CA GLY A 491 -8.82 15.65 -4.63
C GLY A 491 -8.58 15.33 -3.15
N ARG A 492 -7.32 15.39 -2.72
CA ARG A 492 -6.91 15.12 -1.33
C ARG A 492 -6.05 16.27 -0.81
N PHE A 493 -6.18 16.59 0.48
CA PHE A 493 -5.27 17.50 1.17
C PHE A 493 -4.34 16.71 2.09
N SER A 494 -3.08 17.16 2.19
CA SER A 494 -2.16 16.53 3.13
C SER A 494 -2.46 16.93 4.58
N GLY A 495 -2.26 15.99 5.50
CA GLY A 495 -2.73 16.08 6.89
C GLY A 495 -2.10 17.19 7.76
N GLY A 496 -1.18 18.00 7.21
CA GLY A 496 -0.44 19.06 7.90
C GLY A 496 -1.21 20.37 8.15
N SER A 497 -2.52 20.40 7.87
CA SER A 497 -3.34 21.60 7.98
C SER A 497 -4.18 21.65 9.26
N HIS A 498 -4.44 22.86 9.74
CA HIS A 498 -5.43 23.18 10.76
C HIS A 498 -6.48 24.08 10.11
N GLY A 499 -7.77 23.84 10.37
CA GLY A 499 -8.87 24.58 9.73
C GLY A 499 -9.91 23.66 9.09
N PHE A 500 -10.91 24.24 8.42
CA PHE A 500 -11.90 23.50 7.66
C PHE A 500 -11.30 23.01 6.33
N VAL A 501 -10.71 21.82 6.36
CA VAL A 501 -10.08 21.19 5.20
C VAL A 501 -10.86 19.93 4.83
N VAL A 502 -11.58 20.01 3.71
CA VAL A 502 -12.47 18.96 3.21
C VAL A 502 -11.94 18.46 1.87
N GLY A 503 -11.63 17.18 1.81
CA GLY A 503 -11.27 16.49 0.57
C GLY A 503 -12.31 15.44 0.20
N HIS A 504 -12.02 14.71 -0.89
CA HIS A 504 -12.83 13.57 -1.32
C HIS A 504 -14.28 13.95 -1.63
N ILE A 505 -14.54 15.19 -2.06
CA ILE A 505 -15.90 15.61 -2.43
C ILE A 505 -16.38 14.78 -3.62
N CYS A 506 -17.47 14.04 -3.41
CA CYS A 506 -18.04 13.14 -4.40
C CYS A 506 -19.49 13.54 -4.75
N PRO A 507 -19.87 13.45 -6.04
CA PRO A 507 -19.03 13.12 -7.20
C PRO A 507 -17.96 14.19 -7.51
N GLU A 508 -16.84 13.79 -8.12
CA GLU A 508 -15.78 14.73 -8.53
C GLU A 508 -16.24 15.67 -9.67
N ALA A 509 -15.54 16.79 -9.87
CA ALA A 509 -15.89 17.78 -10.89
C ALA A 509 -15.84 17.20 -12.31
N GLN A 510 -14.89 16.30 -12.59
CA GLN A 510 -14.72 15.67 -13.90
C GLN A 510 -15.94 14.84 -14.33
N GLU A 511 -16.68 14.29 -13.38
CA GLU A 511 -17.89 13.50 -13.58
C GLU A 511 -19.18 14.35 -13.55
N GLY A 512 -19.03 15.68 -13.48
CA GLY A 512 -20.14 16.61 -13.41
C GLY A 512 -20.77 16.70 -12.02
N GLY A 513 -20.03 16.34 -10.96
CA GLY A 513 -20.48 16.55 -9.58
C GLY A 513 -20.76 18.02 -9.26
N PRO A 514 -21.56 18.33 -8.22
CA PRO A 514 -21.94 19.70 -7.87
C PRO A 514 -20.75 20.67 -7.69
N ILE A 515 -19.61 20.19 -7.19
CA ILE A 515 -18.36 20.97 -7.10
C ILE A 515 -17.88 21.53 -8.45
N GLY A 516 -18.16 20.82 -9.55
CA GLY A 516 -17.91 21.26 -10.93
C GLY A 516 -18.81 22.39 -11.43
N LEU A 517 -19.86 22.74 -10.66
CA LEU A 517 -20.87 23.74 -11.03
C LEU A 517 -20.78 25.02 -10.20
N VAL A 518 -19.99 25.02 -9.13
CA VAL A 518 -19.74 26.20 -8.28
C VAL A 518 -19.04 27.29 -9.09
N GLN A 519 -19.42 28.53 -8.85
CA GLN A 519 -18.86 29.75 -9.42
C GLN A 519 -18.36 30.69 -8.31
N ASN A 520 -17.44 31.59 -8.67
CA ASN A 520 -16.97 32.62 -7.74
C ASN A 520 -18.14 33.42 -7.17
N GLY A 521 -18.15 33.59 -5.85
CA GLY A 521 -19.19 34.35 -5.15
C GLY A 521 -20.35 33.52 -4.61
N ASP A 522 -20.58 32.29 -5.10
CA ASP A 522 -21.60 31.41 -4.53
C ASP A 522 -21.33 31.18 -3.05
N LYS A 523 -22.34 31.33 -2.18
CA LYS A 523 -22.14 31.17 -0.75
C LYS A 523 -22.12 29.69 -0.40
N ILE A 524 -21.04 29.23 0.24
CA ILE A 524 -20.91 27.85 0.72
C ILE A 524 -20.96 27.85 2.24
N THR A 525 -21.65 26.87 2.81
CA THR A 525 -21.78 26.66 4.25
C THR A 525 -21.31 25.26 4.61
N ILE A 526 -20.38 25.19 5.55
CA ILE A 526 -19.87 23.96 6.16
C ILE A 526 -20.37 23.94 7.61
N ASP A 527 -21.25 22.99 7.92
CA ASP A 527 -21.80 22.78 9.25
C ASP A 527 -21.45 21.35 9.71
N VAL A 528 -20.37 21.24 10.49
CA VAL A 528 -19.89 19.95 11.02
C VAL A 528 -20.89 19.37 12.02
N GLY A 529 -21.63 20.21 12.76
CA GLY A 529 -22.64 19.76 13.71
C GLY A 529 -23.81 19.04 13.03
N LYS A 530 -24.22 19.53 11.85
CA LYS A 530 -25.23 18.88 11.01
C LYS A 530 -24.65 17.86 10.04
N ARG A 531 -23.32 17.80 9.90
CA ARG A 531 -22.58 17.01 8.90
C ARG A 531 -22.94 17.40 7.46
N VAL A 532 -23.04 18.71 7.23
CA VAL A 532 -23.52 19.28 5.98
C VAL A 532 -22.46 20.19 5.34
N ILE A 533 -22.34 20.09 4.02
CA ILE A 533 -21.63 21.01 3.13
C ILE A 533 -22.55 21.38 1.97
N ASP A 534 -23.08 22.60 2.03
CA ASP A 534 -24.07 23.10 1.07
C ASP A 534 -23.59 24.35 0.35
N VAL A 535 -23.97 24.50 -0.91
CA VAL A 535 -23.91 25.75 -1.66
C VAL A 535 -25.31 26.36 -1.73
N ASP A 536 -25.41 27.67 -1.51
CA ASP A 536 -26.65 28.46 -1.50
C ASP A 536 -27.16 28.70 -2.92
N LEU A 537 -27.55 27.61 -3.58
CA LEU A 537 -28.13 27.55 -4.91
C LEU A 537 -29.35 26.65 -4.86
N THR A 538 -30.41 27.02 -5.58
CA THR A 538 -31.56 26.14 -5.75
C THR A 538 -31.23 24.97 -6.68
N GLU A 539 -32.01 23.89 -6.58
CA GLU A 539 -31.87 22.74 -7.49
C GLU A 539 -32.02 23.17 -8.96
N GLU A 540 -32.92 24.11 -9.27
CA GLU A 540 -33.10 24.63 -10.63
C GLU A 540 -31.85 25.35 -11.14
N GLN A 541 -31.16 26.11 -10.28
CA GLN A 541 -29.91 26.80 -10.64
C GLN A 541 -28.78 25.78 -10.87
N LEU A 542 -28.67 24.78 -10.01
CA LEU A 542 -27.69 23.69 -10.17
C LEU A 542 -27.97 22.89 -11.45
N ASP A 543 -29.23 22.57 -11.74
CA ASP A 543 -29.63 21.86 -12.95
C ASP A 543 -29.39 22.67 -14.22
N GLU A 544 -29.65 23.99 -14.20
CA GLU A 544 -29.34 24.86 -15.32
C GLU A 544 -27.83 24.87 -15.60
N ARG A 545 -27.00 24.99 -14.56
CA ARG A 545 -25.54 24.92 -14.68
C ARG A 545 -25.09 23.54 -15.16
N ARG A 546 -25.71 22.46 -14.66
CA ARG A 546 -25.43 21.07 -15.07
C ARG A 546 -25.73 20.83 -16.55
N ARG A 547 -26.82 21.40 -17.10
CA ARG A 547 -27.15 21.32 -18.53
C ARG A 547 -26.14 22.04 -19.41
N LYS A 548 -25.51 23.10 -18.90
CA LYS A 548 -24.48 23.87 -19.58
C LYS A 548 -23.07 23.28 -19.39
N TRP A 549 -22.90 22.38 -18.43
CA TRP A 549 -21.61 21.78 -18.12
C TRP A 549 -21.20 20.76 -19.19
N SER A 550 -19.94 20.85 -19.60
CA SER A 550 -19.30 19.88 -20.48
C SER A 550 -18.04 19.37 -19.80
N SER A 551 -17.88 18.03 -19.73
CA SER A 551 -16.70 17.41 -19.15
C SER A 551 -15.42 17.89 -19.87
N PRO A 552 -14.44 18.46 -19.14
CA PRO A 552 -13.15 18.80 -19.73
C PRO A 552 -12.47 17.56 -20.32
N ALA A 553 -11.66 17.74 -21.37
CA ALA A 553 -10.88 16.63 -21.90
C ALA A 553 -9.94 16.06 -20.81
N TYR A 554 -9.81 14.74 -20.76
CA TYR A 554 -8.86 14.11 -19.83
C TYR A 554 -7.43 14.59 -20.11
N LYS A 555 -6.71 14.94 -19.04
CA LYS A 555 -5.33 15.44 -19.10
C LYS A 555 -4.33 14.37 -19.58
N ALA A 556 -4.68 13.09 -19.46
CA ALA A 556 -3.89 11.97 -19.98
C ALA A 556 -4.68 11.23 -21.07
N ASN A 557 -4.00 10.75 -22.12
CA ASN A 557 -4.63 9.99 -23.21
C ASN A 557 -3.99 8.59 -23.41
N ARG A 558 -2.92 8.26 -22.68
CA ARG A 558 -2.17 6.99 -22.70
C ARG A 558 -1.49 6.76 -21.35
N GLY A 559 -0.82 5.61 -21.20
CA GLY A 559 0.04 5.32 -20.05
C GLY A 559 -0.72 4.91 -18.78
N ALA A 560 -0.01 4.93 -17.65
CA ALA A 560 -0.51 4.44 -16.36
C ALA A 560 -1.64 5.30 -15.78
N LEU A 561 -1.72 6.59 -16.11
CA LEU A 561 -2.83 7.44 -15.65
C LEU A 561 -4.10 7.26 -16.48
N TRP A 562 -3.99 6.90 -17.76
CA TRP A 562 -5.17 6.69 -18.62
C TRP A 562 -5.97 5.42 -18.24
N LYS A 563 -5.29 4.34 -17.87
CA LYS A 563 -5.98 3.06 -17.54
C LYS A 563 -6.94 3.25 -16.36
N PRO A 564 -6.53 3.77 -15.19
CA PRO A 564 -7.43 4.03 -14.07
C PRO A 564 -8.56 4.98 -14.43
N THR A 565 -8.31 6.07 -15.19
CA THR A 565 -9.38 6.99 -15.61
C THR A 565 -10.52 6.28 -16.36
N ALA A 566 -10.23 5.19 -17.09
CA ALA A 566 -11.22 4.37 -17.77
C ALA A 566 -11.91 3.31 -16.89
N TYR A 567 -11.33 2.93 -15.74
CA TYR A 567 -11.80 1.85 -14.87
C TYR A 567 -12.24 2.29 -13.47
N THR A 568 -11.98 3.53 -13.05
CA THR A 568 -12.49 4.08 -11.78
C THR A 568 -13.99 4.29 -11.92
N THR A 569 -14.77 3.34 -11.38
CA THR A 569 -16.22 3.47 -11.26
C THR A 569 -16.56 4.23 -9.98
N THR A 570 -17.15 5.40 -10.09
CA THR A 570 -18.29 5.74 -9.21
C THR A 570 -19.44 4.79 -9.55
N PRO A 571 -20.21 4.30 -8.57
CA PRO A 571 -21.39 3.49 -8.87
C PRO A 571 -22.32 4.32 -9.78
N PRO A 572 -22.91 3.72 -10.83
CA PRO A 572 -23.78 4.48 -11.71
C PRO A 572 -24.98 5.03 -10.92
N PRO A 573 -25.44 6.26 -11.21
CA PRO A 573 -26.64 6.78 -10.57
C PRO A 573 -27.82 5.87 -10.85
N LEU A 574 -28.59 5.57 -9.79
CA LEU A 574 -29.90 4.93 -9.93
C LEU A 574 -30.74 5.78 -10.88
N SER A 575 -31.29 5.15 -11.92
CA SER A 575 -32.13 5.83 -12.90
C SER A 575 -33.32 6.51 -12.20
N PRO A 576 -33.72 7.73 -12.61
CA PRO A 576 -34.85 8.41 -11.97
C PRO A 576 -36.12 7.59 -12.20
N GLY A 577 -36.77 7.13 -11.12
CA GLY A 577 -38.10 6.51 -11.21
C GLY A 577 -38.34 5.21 -10.43
N GLN A 578 -37.40 4.72 -9.62
CA GLN A 578 -37.67 3.58 -8.72
C GLN A 578 -37.61 4.00 -7.26
N SER A 579 -38.79 4.27 -6.68
CA SER A 579 -38.95 4.36 -5.23
C SER A 579 -38.60 3.01 -4.57
N PRO A 580 -37.93 2.99 -3.40
CA PRO A 580 -37.64 1.75 -2.70
C PRO A 580 -38.93 1.15 -2.15
N ARG A 581 -39.43 0.07 -2.75
CA ARG A 581 -40.49 -0.74 -2.13
C ARG A 581 -39.89 -1.47 -0.92
N ARG A 582 -40.31 -1.09 0.28
CA ARG A 582 -40.21 -1.93 1.48
C ARG A 582 -40.92 -3.25 1.20
N SER A 583 -40.22 -4.38 1.22
CA SER A 583 -40.83 -5.70 1.26
C SER A 583 -40.68 -6.31 2.65
N SER A 584 -41.78 -6.27 3.40
CA SER A 584 -42.04 -7.10 4.56
C SER A 584 -42.53 -8.48 4.10
N SER A 585 -41.73 -9.54 4.28
CA SER A 585 -42.16 -10.91 4.64
C SER A 585 -41.02 -11.93 4.47
N PRO A 586 -40.74 -12.79 5.48
CA PRO A 586 -39.71 -13.81 5.41
C PRO A 586 -40.31 -15.17 5.00
N GLN A 587 -40.45 -15.44 3.70
CA GLN A 587 -40.84 -16.79 3.21
C GLN A 587 -40.15 -17.24 1.91
N LEU A 588 -39.07 -16.58 1.47
CA LEU A 588 -38.41 -16.93 0.20
C LEU A 588 -37.01 -17.56 0.34
N LEU A 589 -36.57 -17.89 1.55
CA LEU A 589 -35.24 -18.49 1.80
C LEU A 589 -35.23 -20.03 1.85
N ASP A 590 -36.39 -20.69 1.97
CA ASP A 590 -36.46 -22.16 2.07
C ASP A 590 -36.71 -22.90 0.75
N ARG A 591 -36.73 -22.21 -0.40
CA ARG A 591 -36.94 -22.85 -1.73
C ARG A 591 -35.72 -22.90 -2.65
N LEU A 592 -34.55 -22.46 -2.20
CA LEU A 592 -33.32 -22.49 -3.00
C LEU A 592 -32.34 -23.63 -2.60
N ALA A 593 -32.70 -24.47 -1.62
CA ALA A 593 -31.86 -25.57 -1.13
C ALA A 593 -32.15 -26.95 -1.77
N ALA A 594 -32.97 -27.03 -2.83
CA ALA A 594 -33.32 -28.31 -3.45
C ALA A 594 -33.39 -28.22 -4.99
N LEU A 595 -32.23 -28.13 -5.65
CA LEU A 595 -32.10 -28.43 -7.08
C LEU A 595 -30.84 -29.27 -7.33
N PRO A 596 -30.94 -30.42 -8.02
CA PRO A 596 -29.78 -31.23 -8.37
C PRO A 596 -28.94 -30.57 -9.48
N PRO A 597 -27.63 -30.88 -9.58
CA PRO A 597 -26.74 -30.26 -10.55
C PRO A 597 -27.06 -30.68 -11.99
N PRO A 598 -26.78 -29.83 -13.00
CA PRO A 598 -27.05 -30.14 -14.39
C PRO A 598 -26.13 -31.25 -14.94
N PRO A 599 -26.60 -32.05 -15.93
CA PRO A 599 -25.81 -33.13 -16.49
C PRO A 599 -24.65 -32.63 -17.36
N PRO A 600 -23.56 -33.41 -17.51
CA PRO A 600 -22.40 -33.02 -18.31
C PRO A 600 -22.72 -33.06 -19.82
N PRO A 601 -22.03 -32.23 -20.63
CA PRO A 601 -22.25 -32.16 -22.08
C PRO A 601 -21.79 -33.42 -22.82
N PRO A 602 -22.38 -33.74 -23.99
CA PRO A 602 -22.09 -34.99 -24.70
C PRO A 602 -20.70 -35.00 -25.33
N PHE A 603 -20.02 -36.14 -25.20
CA PHE A 603 -18.76 -36.47 -25.86
C PHE A 603 -18.89 -36.42 -27.38
N ARG A 604 -18.11 -35.56 -28.05
CA ARG A 604 -17.85 -35.65 -29.50
C ARG A 604 -16.56 -36.42 -29.74
N SER A 605 -16.67 -37.45 -30.58
CA SER A 605 -15.60 -38.32 -31.07
C SER A 605 -14.49 -37.54 -31.79
N LEU A 606 -13.24 -37.77 -31.38
CA LEU A 606 -12.03 -37.35 -32.09
C LEU A 606 -11.86 -38.15 -33.40
N PRO A 607 -11.48 -37.53 -34.53
CA PRO A 607 -11.03 -38.28 -35.70
C PRO A 607 -9.61 -38.82 -35.51
N ARG A 608 -9.42 -40.06 -35.95
CA ARG A 608 -8.19 -40.87 -35.86
C ARG A 608 -7.00 -40.23 -36.56
N CYS A 609 -5.84 -40.27 -35.91
CA CYS A 609 -4.51 -40.05 -36.49
C CYS A 609 -4.18 -41.11 -37.57
N ARG A 610 -3.53 -40.68 -38.65
CA ARG A 610 -2.67 -41.52 -39.51
C ARG A 610 -1.36 -40.77 -39.82
N PRO A 611 -0.25 -41.49 -40.07
CA PRO A 611 1.10 -41.06 -39.70
C PRO A 611 1.80 -40.21 -40.76
N TYR A 612 2.60 -39.26 -40.29
CA TYR A 612 3.52 -38.43 -41.09
C TYR A 612 4.77 -39.23 -41.49
N ARG A 613 5.11 -39.22 -42.78
CA ARG A 613 6.44 -39.56 -43.33
C ARG A 613 7.11 -38.26 -43.82
N LEU A 614 8.37 -38.05 -43.41
CA LEU A 614 9.33 -37.09 -43.99
C LEU A 614 9.78 -37.57 -45.39
N PRO A 615 10.17 -36.69 -46.35
CA PRO A 615 11.53 -36.13 -46.32
C PRO A 615 11.78 -34.73 -46.96
N ALA A 616 12.88 -34.13 -46.48
CA ALA A 616 13.96 -33.41 -47.17
C ALA A 616 13.76 -32.21 -48.14
N ARG A 617 14.40 -31.10 -47.75
CA ARG A 617 15.21 -30.10 -48.49
C ARG A 617 15.18 -30.08 -50.04
N ARG A 618 14.92 -28.90 -50.62
CA ARG A 618 15.79 -28.12 -51.57
C ARG A 618 15.00 -26.94 -52.21
N THR A 619 15.40 -25.69 -51.92
CA THR A 619 16.02 -24.68 -52.81
C THR A 619 15.10 -23.87 -53.75
N CYS A 620 15.13 -22.55 -53.53
CA CYS A 620 15.15 -21.41 -54.47
C CYS A 620 14.26 -21.41 -55.74
N SER A 621 13.50 -20.31 -55.90
CA SER A 621 13.83 -19.13 -56.76
C SER A 621 12.63 -18.57 -57.57
N LEU A 622 12.56 -17.22 -57.57
CA LEU A 622 12.04 -16.29 -58.60
C LEU A 622 10.51 -16.19 -58.84
N HIS A 623 9.93 -14.99 -58.58
CA HIS A 623 9.58 -13.90 -59.53
C HIS A 623 8.27 -14.19 -60.27
N LEU A 624 7.40 -13.25 -60.65
CA LEU A 624 7.10 -11.83 -60.43
C LEU A 624 5.86 -11.61 -61.34
N THR A 625 5.08 -10.55 -61.10
CA THR A 625 4.06 -9.97 -62.02
C THR A 625 2.75 -10.78 -62.21
N GLY A 626 1.58 -10.17 -62.36
CA GLY A 626 1.25 -8.77 -62.46
C GLY A 626 -0.25 -8.55 -62.74
N LEU A 627 -0.65 -7.29 -62.55
CA LEU A 627 -1.58 -6.50 -63.36
C LEU A 627 -3.12 -6.66 -63.26
N LEU A 628 -3.72 -5.47 -63.00
CA LEU A 628 -4.84 -4.78 -63.71
C LEU A 628 -6.23 -5.46 -63.68
N ALA A 629 -7.37 -4.77 -63.59
CA ALA A 629 -7.75 -3.36 -63.68
C ALA A 629 -9.27 -3.23 -63.37
N MET A 630 -9.71 -2.03 -62.94
CA MET A 630 -10.89 -1.26 -63.43
C MET A 630 -12.28 -1.94 -63.44
N ALA A 631 -13.42 -1.33 -63.12
CA ALA A 631 -13.84 0.02 -62.73
C ALA A 631 -15.36 -0.03 -62.43
N THR A 632 -15.93 1.15 -62.13
CA THR A 632 -17.34 1.59 -62.27
C THR A 632 -18.29 1.49 -61.04
N GLU A 633 -18.49 2.64 -60.39
CA GLU A 633 -19.75 3.14 -59.77
C GLU A 633 -20.55 3.94 -60.84
N PRO A 634 -21.83 4.41 -60.69
CA PRO A 634 -22.60 4.86 -59.49
C PRO A 634 -24.13 4.50 -59.57
N PRO A 635 -25.18 5.18 -58.98
CA PRO A 635 -25.33 6.26 -57.96
C PRO A 635 -26.39 5.96 -56.82
N PRO A 636 -26.66 6.88 -55.84
CA PRO A 636 -27.57 6.71 -54.66
C PRO A 636 -29.01 7.24 -54.94
N PRO A 637 -30.06 7.25 -54.04
CA PRO A 637 -30.05 7.47 -52.56
C PRO A 637 -31.20 6.84 -51.68
N ALA A 638 -31.17 7.22 -50.38
CA ALA A 638 -32.29 7.45 -49.42
C ALA A 638 -32.62 6.45 -48.26
N THR A 639 -32.67 7.05 -47.05
CA THR A 639 -33.46 6.83 -45.81
C THR A 639 -33.27 5.64 -44.83
N GLU A 640 -32.94 6.04 -43.59
CA GLU A 640 -33.25 5.51 -42.24
C GLU A 640 -33.47 4.01 -41.95
N LYS A 641 -32.69 3.48 -40.99
CA LYS A 641 -33.19 2.88 -39.72
C LYS A 641 -32.04 2.45 -38.78
N LYS A 642 -32.06 2.94 -37.54
CA LYS A 642 -31.20 2.50 -36.42
C LYS A 642 -31.36 0.98 -36.18
N LYS A 643 -30.25 0.23 -36.17
CA LYS A 643 -30.18 -1.17 -35.71
C LYS A 643 -29.15 -1.32 -34.59
N LYS A 644 -29.52 -2.06 -33.55
CA LYS A 644 -28.76 -2.43 -32.34
C LYS A 644 -27.33 -2.86 -32.65
N ALA A 645 -26.37 -2.39 -31.85
CA ALA A 645 -24.98 -2.88 -31.88
C ALA A 645 -24.91 -4.37 -31.47
N PRO A 646 -24.20 -5.24 -32.22
CA PRO A 646 -24.05 -6.63 -31.85
C PRO A 646 -22.90 -6.84 -30.84
N LEU A 647 -23.05 -7.85 -29.99
CA LEU A 647 -22.04 -8.32 -29.02
C LEU A 647 -20.67 -8.59 -29.71
N PRO A 648 -19.53 -8.34 -29.03
CA PRO A 648 -18.22 -8.40 -29.65
C PRO A 648 -17.83 -9.83 -30.03
N LYS A 649 -17.47 -10.03 -31.31
CA LYS A 649 -16.96 -11.29 -31.84
C LYS A 649 -15.51 -11.52 -31.41
N VAL A 650 -15.22 -12.74 -30.97
CA VAL A 650 -13.86 -13.25 -30.71
C VAL A 650 -12.98 -13.03 -31.95
N VAL A 651 -11.88 -12.29 -31.77
CA VAL A 651 -10.95 -11.93 -32.85
C VAL A 651 -10.00 -13.10 -33.09
N THR A 652 -9.92 -13.59 -34.32
CA THR A 652 -8.98 -14.66 -34.69
C THR A 652 -7.53 -14.16 -34.59
N LEU A 653 -6.60 -15.05 -34.22
CA LEU A 653 -5.18 -14.76 -33.97
C LEU A 653 -4.52 -13.93 -35.08
N ASN A 654 -4.87 -14.19 -36.34
CA ASN A 654 -4.34 -13.46 -37.50
C ASN A 654 -4.77 -12.00 -37.56
N LYS A 655 -5.97 -11.67 -37.04
CA LYS A 655 -6.47 -10.30 -36.98
C LYS A 655 -5.90 -9.54 -35.77
N ALA A 656 -5.61 -10.25 -34.68
CA ALA A 656 -4.87 -9.71 -33.53
C ALA A 656 -3.41 -9.37 -33.90
N LEU A 657 -2.72 -10.25 -34.66
CA LEU A 657 -1.38 -9.97 -35.18
C LEU A 657 -1.35 -8.79 -36.15
N LYS A 658 -2.36 -8.64 -37.02
CA LYS A 658 -2.48 -7.48 -37.91
C LYS A 658 -2.70 -6.17 -37.15
N LEU A 659 -3.47 -6.20 -36.05
CA LEU A 659 -3.69 -5.05 -35.18
C LEU A 659 -2.45 -4.69 -34.37
N ALA A 660 -1.69 -5.68 -33.90
CA ALA A 660 -0.40 -5.48 -33.24
C ALA A 660 0.63 -4.88 -34.19
N GLN A 661 0.70 -5.35 -35.44
CA GLN A 661 1.57 -4.77 -36.46
C GLN A 661 1.18 -3.32 -36.78
N THR A 662 -0.12 -3.05 -36.96
CA THR A 662 -0.63 -1.69 -37.19
C THR A 662 -0.34 -0.74 -36.01
N TRP A 663 -0.25 -1.28 -34.80
CA TRP A 663 0.08 -0.52 -33.60
C TRP A 663 1.58 -0.23 -33.49
N VAL A 664 2.43 -1.19 -33.87
CA VAL A 664 3.89 -1.00 -34.00
C VAL A 664 4.23 0.01 -35.10
N ASP A 665 3.54 -0.06 -36.24
CA ASP A 665 3.76 0.85 -37.38
C ASP A 665 3.35 2.31 -37.05
N LYS A 666 2.46 2.49 -36.07
CA LYS A 666 2.03 3.82 -35.57
C LYS A 666 2.90 4.38 -34.44
N MET A 667 3.90 3.63 -33.97
CA MET A 667 4.85 4.06 -32.93
C MET A 667 6.13 4.66 -33.48
N SER A 668 6.33 4.71 -34.80
CA SER A 668 7.48 5.37 -35.42
C SER A 668 7.16 6.84 -35.70
N PRO A 669 7.88 7.82 -35.10
CA PRO A 669 7.67 9.22 -35.43
C PRO A 669 8.40 9.54 -36.74
N THR A 670 7.64 9.94 -37.75
CA THR A 670 8.14 10.74 -38.87
C THR A 670 7.18 11.90 -39.04
N ASP A 671 7.51 13.05 -38.46
CA ASP A 671 6.96 14.33 -38.91
C ASP A 671 7.97 14.94 -39.88
N PRO A 672 7.58 15.31 -41.12
CA PRO A 672 8.47 15.88 -42.11
C PRO A 672 8.40 17.41 -42.03
N ASP A 673 9.27 18.05 -41.25
CA ASP A 673 9.66 19.46 -41.45
C ASP A 673 10.83 19.83 -40.51
N GLU A 674 12.07 19.57 -40.95
CA GLU A 674 13.24 20.34 -40.53
C GLU A 674 14.37 20.20 -41.57
N PRO A 675 15.03 21.29 -42.02
CA PRO A 675 15.98 21.24 -43.12
C PRO A 675 17.40 20.80 -42.68
N ASN A 676 17.90 19.80 -43.40
CA ASN A 676 19.29 19.35 -43.61
C ASN A 676 20.43 20.08 -42.89
N ASP A 677 21.29 19.29 -42.23
CA ASP A 677 22.73 19.38 -42.54
C ASP A 677 23.40 17.99 -42.58
N LYS A 678 24.38 17.89 -43.48
CA LYS A 678 24.87 16.65 -44.10
C LYS A 678 25.95 15.92 -43.29
N ASP A 679 26.14 14.67 -43.73
CA ASP A 679 27.34 13.84 -43.62
C ASP A 679 27.61 13.14 -42.29
N PHE A 680 27.41 11.81 -42.26
CA PHE A 680 28.54 10.86 -42.22
C PHE A 680 28.05 9.41 -42.45
N GLU A 681 28.58 8.79 -43.50
CA GLU A 681 28.40 7.39 -43.87
C GLU A 681 29.04 6.43 -42.88
N GLY A 682 28.51 5.19 -42.82
CA GLY A 682 29.31 4.00 -42.49
C GLY A 682 28.91 3.23 -41.22
N ARG A 683 27.86 2.40 -41.32
CA ARG A 683 27.76 1.18 -40.48
C ARG A 683 28.64 0.07 -41.09
N PRO A 684 29.13 -0.85 -40.25
CA PRO A 684 28.98 -2.25 -40.61
C PRO A 684 28.26 -3.07 -39.53
N SER A 685 27.64 -4.10 -40.07
CA SER A 685 26.72 -5.07 -39.50
C SER A 685 27.39 -6.28 -38.83
N ARG A 686 26.57 -6.96 -38.00
CA ARG A 686 26.58 -8.39 -37.59
C ARG A 686 27.40 -8.83 -36.36
N LEU A 687 26.65 -9.52 -35.50
CA LEU A 687 27.07 -10.37 -34.39
C LEU A 687 28.09 -11.43 -34.79
N GLY A 688 29.12 -11.60 -33.94
CA GLY A 688 30.01 -12.75 -33.91
C GLY A 688 30.35 -13.09 -32.45
N LEU A 689 30.11 -14.35 -32.08
CA LEU A 689 30.47 -14.95 -30.80
C LEU A 689 31.99 -14.97 -30.58
N GLY A 690 32.40 -14.69 -29.33
CA GLY A 690 33.66 -15.15 -28.74
C GLY A 690 34.89 -14.28 -28.97
N ALA A 691 35.22 -13.42 -28.02
CA ALA A 691 36.61 -12.99 -27.79
C ALA A 691 36.82 -12.42 -26.38
N LYS A 692 38.02 -12.70 -25.86
CA LYS A 692 38.55 -12.41 -24.52
C LYS A 692 38.46 -10.93 -24.12
N VAL A 693 38.31 -10.70 -22.81
CA VAL A 693 38.45 -9.39 -22.16
C VAL A 693 39.83 -8.81 -22.49
N ALA A 694 39.84 -7.66 -23.18
CA ALA A 694 41.04 -6.85 -23.39
C ALA A 694 41.02 -5.65 -22.44
N THR A 695 42.12 -5.51 -21.71
CA THR A 695 42.49 -4.44 -20.78
C THR A 695 42.67 -3.09 -21.49
N GLY A 696 42.14 -2.02 -20.89
CA GLY A 696 42.70 -0.66 -20.93
C GLY A 696 42.40 0.22 -22.16
N VAL A 697 41.44 1.15 -22.02
CA VAL A 697 41.33 2.32 -22.91
C VAL A 697 42.01 3.52 -22.22
N LYS A 698 43.16 3.96 -22.74
CA LYS A 698 43.76 5.25 -22.38
C LYS A 698 42.92 6.38 -22.99
N ARG A 699 42.26 7.20 -22.16
CA ARG A 699 41.64 8.46 -22.59
C ARG A 699 42.72 9.50 -22.94
N ALA A 700 42.53 10.22 -24.04
CA ALA A 700 43.38 11.33 -24.43
C ALA A 700 43.31 12.48 -23.40
N ALA A 701 44.42 13.20 -23.20
CA ALA A 701 44.51 14.27 -22.21
C ALA A 701 43.71 15.52 -22.64
N PRO A 702 43.04 16.22 -21.71
CA PRO A 702 42.26 17.41 -22.03
C PRO A 702 43.15 18.57 -22.52
N THR A 703 42.64 19.28 -23.52
CA THR A 703 43.29 20.43 -24.18
C THR A 703 43.09 21.75 -23.42
N ASP A 704 42.13 21.80 -22.50
CA ASP A 704 41.84 22.98 -21.68
C ASP A 704 42.83 23.11 -20.48
N PRO A 705 43.49 24.27 -20.30
CA PRO A 705 44.42 24.52 -19.19
C PRO A 705 43.79 24.44 -17.79
N VAL A 706 42.52 24.83 -17.65
CA VAL A 706 41.77 24.79 -16.38
C VAL A 706 41.41 23.36 -16.03
N GLU A 707 41.00 22.58 -17.03
CA GLU A 707 40.65 21.17 -16.87
C GLU A 707 41.88 20.32 -16.51
N ARG A 708 43.06 20.61 -17.08
CA ARG A 708 44.33 19.99 -16.64
C ARG A 708 44.65 20.28 -15.18
N ARG A 709 44.40 21.51 -14.72
CA ARG A 709 44.69 21.93 -13.34
C ARG A 709 43.74 21.25 -12.34
N LEU A 710 42.48 21.08 -12.72
CA LEU A 710 41.48 20.35 -11.95
C LEU A 710 41.79 18.85 -11.91
N LEU A 711 42.11 18.22 -13.05
CA LEU A 711 42.51 16.81 -13.09
C LEU A 711 43.79 16.56 -12.27
N GLY A 712 44.75 17.49 -12.30
CA GLY A 712 45.96 17.43 -11.50
C GLY A 712 45.68 17.41 -10.00
N LYS A 713 44.74 18.26 -9.53
CA LYS A 713 44.32 18.29 -8.12
C LYS A 713 43.58 17.02 -7.71
N VAL A 714 42.66 16.54 -8.55
CA VAL A 714 41.89 15.30 -8.29
C VAL A 714 42.82 14.09 -8.24
N ASN A 715 43.80 14.01 -9.14
CA ASN A 715 44.76 12.90 -9.15
C ASN A 715 45.74 12.97 -7.97
N ALA A 716 46.15 14.17 -7.53
CA ALA A 716 46.96 14.33 -6.33
C ALA A 716 46.19 13.91 -5.06
N GLN A 717 44.91 14.23 -4.98
CA GLN A 717 44.04 13.82 -3.87
C GLN A 717 43.81 12.31 -3.83
N LYS A 718 43.61 11.68 -4.99
CA LYS A 718 43.53 10.21 -5.10
C LYS A 718 44.83 9.49 -4.71
N ARG A 719 46.00 10.07 -5.01
CA ARG A 719 47.29 9.49 -4.59
C ARG A 719 47.45 9.57 -3.07
N ARG A 720 47.07 10.69 -2.46
CA ARG A 720 47.11 10.84 -1.00
C ARG A 720 46.16 9.86 -0.29
N SER A 721 44.95 9.66 -0.82
CA SER A 721 44.02 8.69 -0.22
C SER A 721 44.52 7.24 -0.35
N MET A 722 45.13 6.88 -1.48
CA MET A 722 45.74 5.56 -1.66
C MET A 722 46.99 5.34 -0.78
N GLU A 723 47.78 6.40 -0.52
CA GLU A 723 48.91 6.34 0.42
C GLU A 723 48.44 6.18 1.87
N GLU A 724 47.35 6.85 2.26
CA GLU A 724 46.72 6.67 3.58
C GLU A 724 46.14 5.26 3.74
N GLU A 725 45.37 4.76 2.77
CA GLU A 725 44.80 3.39 2.80
C GLU A 725 45.89 2.31 2.87
N ASN A 726 46.99 2.45 2.12
CA ASN A 726 48.10 1.50 2.19
C ASN A 726 48.86 1.56 3.51
N LYS A 727 48.87 2.72 4.18
CA LYS A 727 49.51 2.86 5.50
C LYS A 727 48.67 2.20 6.59
N THR A 728 47.35 2.38 6.54
CA THR A 728 46.40 1.72 7.47
C THR A 728 46.36 0.21 7.27
N ALA A 729 46.47 -0.28 6.03
CA ALA A 729 46.53 -1.72 5.74
C ALA A 729 47.84 -2.38 6.24
N LYS A 730 48.95 -1.62 6.27
CA LYS A 730 50.24 -2.11 6.78
C LYS A 730 50.26 -2.19 8.31
N GLU A 731 49.68 -1.19 8.98
CA GLU A 731 49.53 -1.16 10.44
C GLU A 731 48.55 -2.24 10.95
N ALA A 732 47.57 -2.65 10.14
CA ALA A 732 46.64 -3.73 10.48
C ALA A 732 47.24 -5.14 10.35
N ASN A 733 48.19 -5.36 9.44
CA ASN A 733 48.85 -6.65 9.24
C ASN A 733 50.00 -6.90 10.25
N GLU A 734 50.63 -5.85 10.78
CA GLU A 734 51.67 -5.99 11.82
C GLU A 734 51.08 -6.26 13.22
N ALA A 735 49.76 -6.13 13.40
CA ALA A 735 49.07 -6.38 14.67
C ALA A 735 48.46 -7.79 14.80
N SER A 736 48.56 -8.65 13.78
CA SER A 736 47.93 -9.98 13.76
C SER A 736 48.89 -11.18 13.86
N ASP A 737 50.20 -10.94 13.92
CA ASP A 737 51.23 -11.98 14.04
C ASP A 737 51.95 -11.91 15.40
N ASP A 738 51.20 -12.06 16.50
CA ASP A 738 51.74 -12.51 17.79
C ASP A 738 50.59 -12.97 18.69
N ASP A 739 50.42 -14.28 18.79
CA ASP A 739 50.30 -15.06 20.04
C ASP A 739 49.40 -16.31 19.85
N SER A 740 50.05 -17.46 20.02
CA SER A 740 49.47 -18.80 19.93
C SER A 740 49.64 -19.49 21.28
N GLY A 741 48.55 -19.80 21.98
CA GLY A 741 48.59 -20.67 23.16
C GLY A 741 47.31 -20.66 24.01
N GLU A 742 46.49 -21.71 23.88
CA GLU A 742 45.48 -22.14 24.88
C GLU A 742 46.11 -23.17 25.86
N PRO A 743 45.42 -23.65 26.92
CA PRO A 743 44.42 -23.02 27.82
C PRO A 743 44.69 -23.37 29.32
N GLU A 744 44.03 -22.72 30.29
CA GLU A 744 43.56 -23.40 31.54
C GLU A 744 42.72 -22.53 32.50
N SER A 745 41.85 -23.23 33.22
CA SER A 745 40.86 -22.77 34.21
C SER A 745 41.43 -22.07 35.46
N ARG A 746 40.67 -21.16 36.09
CA ARG A 746 40.37 -21.18 37.55
C ARG A 746 39.48 -20.03 38.04
N THR A 747 38.66 -20.39 39.00
CA THR A 747 37.72 -19.62 39.82
C THR A 747 38.37 -18.76 40.91
N SER A 748 37.68 -17.67 41.27
CA SER A 748 37.63 -16.96 42.57
C SER A 748 38.91 -16.34 43.16
N ALA A 749 38.91 -15.03 43.45
CA ALA A 749 38.57 -14.46 44.77
C ALA A 749 39.14 -13.05 45.07
N PHE A 750 38.37 -12.28 45.87
CA PHE A 750 38.73 -11.19 46.82
C PHE A 750 39.23 -9.79 46.38
N ASN A 751 38.31 -8.82 46.40
CA ASN A 751 38.18 -7.69 47.36
C ASN A 751 39.45 -6.94 47.88
N LYS A 752 39.59 -5.62 47.59
CA LYS A 752 39.69 -4.51 48.59
C LYS A 752 39.96 -3.09 48.01
N LYS A 753 39.19 -2.12 48.57
CA LYS A 753 39.47 -0.69 48.91
C LYS A 753 39.58 0.34 47.75
N ARG A 754 38.64 1.30 47.61
CA ARG A 754 38.39 2.57 48.37
C ARG A 754 39.50 3.61 48.06
N THR A 755 39.23 4.73 47.38
CA THR A 755 38.76 6.01 47.97
C THR A 755 38.28 7.05 46.93
N LEU A 756 37.21 7.79 47.27
CA LEU A 756 36.78 9.09 46.72
C LEU A 756 37.53 10.25 47.38
N PRO A 757 37.50 11.47 46.79
CA PRO A 757 37.46 12.69 47.59
C PRO A 757 36.22 13.57 47.29
N SER A 758 35.68 14.17 48.35
CA SER A 758 34.69 15.24 48.36
C SER A 758 35.11 16.28 49.40
N VAL A 759 35.09 17.59 49.10
CA VAL A 759 35.02 18.71 50.09
C VAL A 759 34.51 19.99 49.36
N THR A 760 33.21 20.31 49.41
CA THR A 760 32.45 21.36 50.19
C THR A 760 32.45 22.83 49.71
N SER A 761 31.24 23.30 49.31
CA SER A 761 30.42 24.49 49.72
C SER A 761 31.10 25.76 50.31
N LYS A 762 30.81 27.02 49.92
CA LYS A 762 29.61 27.92 50.09
C LYS A 762 30.08 29.39 49.77
N PRO A 763 29.30 30.51 49.88
CA PRO A 763 27.94 30.87 49.45
C PRO A 763 27.80 32.31 48.80
N SER A 764 26.57 32.62 48.32
CA SER A 764 25.89 33.95 48.26
C SER A 764 26.28 35.04 47.24
N GLY A 765 25.26 35.65 46.61
CA GLY A 765 25.25 37.10 46.31
C GLY A 765 24.83 37.60 44.91
N LYS A 766 23.54 37.96 44.77
CA LYS A 766 22.96 39.15 44.07
C LYS A 766 23.34 39.56 42.62
N LYS A 767 22.26 39.69 41.83
CA LYS A 767 21.81 40.81 40.94
C LYS A 767 22.62 41.24 39.70
N ALA A 768 21.84 41.34 38.61
CA ALA A 768 21.79 42.39 37.58
C ALA A 768 22.92 42.48 36.55
N LYS A 769 22.63 42.12 35.29
CA LYS A 769 22.12 43.02 34.23
C LYS A 769 21.60 42.20 33.06
#